data_AF-A0A348VZQ5-F1
#
_entry.id   AF-A0A348VZQ5-F1
#
_cell.length_a   1.000
_cell.length_b   1.000
_cell.length_c   1.000
_cell.angle_alpha   90.00
_cell.angle_beta   90.00
_cell.angle_gamma   90.00
#
_symmetry.space_group_name_H-M   'P 1'
#
loop_
_entity.id
_entity.type
_entity.pdbx_description
1 polymer ?
#
loop_
_entity_poly.entity_id
_entity_poly.type
_entity_poly.pdbx_seq_one_letter_code
_entity_poly.pdbx_strand_id
1 'polypeptide(L)'
;MKKVKKISLLLALVASLASCNNNNGGTSSGKTFYTVDFNSLGQIVQTVSVEKGKRITEEIKTPTAPDASYNFRGWYKDEEALNEWKFDVDTVKNNLTLYAGWTIITSVPSDIKTDEAAFSSDITWLQGGFSLATPVTVKLYDYVSTSEDGKNTYSETGNEIAGTVSYDSKESRVTFTPTTIPAGGMYKVGVKSGDSDEVFAEDVFLKGDGSQTNPYLIVNGSDFDNISKSEEQKTVGTNSFYKLYQDVSVESDYTTEMNVTFDGTLLGNGKTITVTGNCAAIGKIGEHGVVSNVIVAGNVSTGSFAYIGTLANTNNGKVENVLSTALVTSTAGLVADLSTEELGGAGGIVGLNDVKGTINNVTYQGNSGDSTTGVVKANIGGGGIVGTNKGVITNATNKGCLGAYNSTESGKSLSKYSYSGGIAGFNYGEISQSTTNGAGKILFQRAASDSGAVEFNNVGAGGIVGYNKAGAKVTTSYFEGIRIHADQAVGGIVGINAGEVSYCYSNGRYVSSISSRSYVAGRKEVGGIVGRLESTGTVTNCYNTANVFAYSDDAQAIATSATNSVYVSTNPDTNTAWSKSNSASPKTNSPVAPAGSNNVSVTSSVLEGTESASSLTASEVSTLGSEYEYITGDTVRLKWEGKVAEEVATIVVNYYDGEELVHTETIKNELGSSLTLYAYNKTGYTVNGWKLSADSETLYDKTQGFTYAELDALDTDGTVNFYADLTEVSEDKNALVVAYLPSYFTEQTLENMKTAYSKFCETNNIVIEDLVFRAYNQKAVADYTTAIATDGDVDIILGVGNNINTAAQSAVKDYVISKAEINLNNTSRYYATLSLGGNTENLETFVTFLGTDEANKALNPAVSTDVLRIAVYGKYVPAEIVTNLEAGFKAYLESQGITISKLEIVTLGDDSTKVAAFVDLVLADETGYDCVLGGGKTIGSTAGSNGTKLDVTNTTLNINNSERMLSTINSSENKINVNTFIEYCLSDVGQAILNPTTAE
;
A
#
# COMPACT_ATOMS: atom_id res chain seq x y z
N MET A 1 -26.34 -13.29 -15.85
CA MET A 1 -27.64 -12.60 -15.99
C MET A 1 -28.64 -13.14 -14.97
N LYS A 2 -29.28 -12.23 -14.21
CA LYS A 2 -30.55 -12.28 -13.42
C LYS A 2 -30.83 -13.42 -12.39
N LYS A 3 -30.84 -12.99 -11.12
CA LYS A 3 -31.44 -13.56 -9.88
C LYS A 3 -32.89 -14.05 -10.03
N VAL A 4 -33.29 -15.10 -9.29
CA VAL A 4 -34.55 -15.18 -8.50
C VAL A 4 -34.37 -16.12 -7.28
N LYS A 5 -35.12 -15.81 -6.21
CA LYS A 5 -35.03 -16.16 -4.78
C LYS A 5 -35.59 -17.54 -4.35
N LYS A 6 -35.04 -18.01 -3.21
CA LYS A 6 -35.62 -18.68 -2.01
C LYS A 6 -37.00 -19.37 -2.11
N ILE A 7 -37.10 -20.56 -1.48
CA ILE A 7 -38.08 -20.87 -0.41
C ILE A 7 -37.60 -22.10 0.39
N SER A 8 -37.60 -21.96 1.72
CA SER A 8 -37.47 -23.03 2.71
C SER A 8 -38.81 -23.15 3.45
N LEU A 9 -39.31 -24.37 3.70
CA LEU A 9 -40.33 -24.68 4.72
C LEU A 9 -40.28 -26.20 4.98
N LEU A 10 -39.71 -26.72 6.09
CA LEU A 10 -40.17 -26.81 7.49
C LEU A 10 -41.22 -27.92 7.80
N LEU A 11 -40.73 -28.95 8.52
CA LEU A 11 -41.28 -29.64 9.71
C LEU A 11 -42.33 -30.79 9.66
N ALA A 12 -41.97 -31.85 10.41
CA ALA A 12 -42.75 -32.58 11.44
C ALA A 12 -43.84 -33.60 11.02
N LEU A 13 -44.17 -34.69 11.74
CA LEU A 13 -43.61 -35.47 12.88
C LEU A 13 -44.60 -36.67 13.12
N VAL A 14 -44.08 -37.91 13.26
CA VAL A 14 -44.46 -39.05 14.15
C VAL A 14 -45.93 -39.50 14.34
N ALA A 15 -46.21 -40.83 14.26
CA ALA A 15 -46.70 -41.67 15.39
C ALA A 15 -47.10 -43.13 15.04
N SER A 16 -46.32 -44.07 15.62
CA SER A 16 -46.59 -45.40 16.22
C SER A 16 -47.86 -46.25 15.96
N LEU A 17 -47.61 -47.47 15.43
CA LEU A 17 -47.88 -48.84 15.96
C LEU A 17 -49.12 -49.14 16.83
N ALA A 18 -49.92 -50.16 16.43
CA ALA A 18 -49.82 -51.56 16.89
C ALA A 18 -51.12 -52.38 16.65
N SER A 19 -51.02 -53.59 16.06
CA SER A 19 -51.32 -54.89 16.72
C SER A 19 -51.66 -56.04 15.74
N CYS A 20 -51.11 -57.21 16.12
CA CYS A 20 -51.02 -58.58 15.56
C CYS A 20 -52.32 -59.22 15.00
N ASN A 21 -52.34 -60.31 14.21
CA ASN A 21 -51.68 -61.60 14.45
C ASN A 21 -51.80 -62.62 13.27
N ASN A 22 -50.70 -63.33 13.00
CA ASN A 22 -50.52 -64.77 12.69
C ASN A 22 -51.16 -65.51 11.48
N ASN A 23 -50.29 -65.85 10.51
CA ASN A 23 -49.67 -67.18 10.31
C ASN A 23 -49.81 -67.89 8.94
N ASN A 24 -48.62 -67.96 8.30
CA ASN A 24 -47.99 -69.05 7.55
C ASN A 24 -48.44 -69.43 6.13
N GLY A 25 -47.50 -69.28 5.19
CA GLY A 25 -47.35 -70.27 4.11
C GLY A 25 -46.56 -69.92 2.84
N GLY A 26 -45.55 -69.04 2.86
CA GLY A 26 -44.43 -69.08 1.89
C GLY A 26 -44.48 -68.13 0.68
N THR A 27 -43.47 -67.26 0.55
CA THR A 27 -42.57 -67.08 -0.63
C THR A 27 -41.54 -65.95 -0.37
N SER A 28 -40.26 -66.27 -0.61
CA SER A 28 -39.07 -65.41 -0.88
C SER A 28 -38.89 -64.08 -0.12
N SER A 29 -37.87 -64.04 0.76
CA SER A 29 -37.13 -62.80 1.08
C SER A 29 -36.50 -62.26 -0.21
N GLY A 30 -37.11 -61.25 -0.81
CA GLY A 30 -36.59 -60.58 -2.00
C GLY A 30 -35.37 -59.76 -1.63
N LYS A 31 -34.18 -60.29 -1.89
CA LYS A 31 -32.94 -59.50 -1.88
C LYS A 31 -33.08 -58.34 -2.86
N THR A 32 -32.88 -57.11 -2.37
CA THR A 32 -32.83 -55.93 -3.24
C THR A 32 -31.43 -55.81 -3.82
N PHE A 33 -31.32 -55.79 -5.14
CA PHE A 33 -30.06 -55.60 -5.85
C PHE A 33 -30.05 -54.24 -6.53
N TYR A 34 -28.88 -53.63 -6.62
CA TYR A 34 -28.62 -52.42 -7.36
C TYR A 34 -27.58 -52.66 -8.44
N THR A 35 -27.72 -51.92 -9.54
CA THR A 35 -26.79 -51.96 -10.66
C THR A 35 -25.64 -50.98 -10.40
N VAL A 36 -24.42 -51.46 -10.63
CA VAL A 36 -23.22 -50.63 -10.68
C VAL A 36 -22.67 -50.70 -12.10
N ASP A 37 -22.70 -49.57 -12.79
CA ASP A 37 -22.16 -49.44 -14.14
C ASP A 37 -20.74 -48.88 -14.09
N PHE A 38 -19.81 -49.50 -14.81
CA PHE A 38 -18.43 -49.07 -14.92
C PHE A 38 -18.23 -48.35 -16.25
N ASN A 39 -18.06 -47.03 -16.20
CA ASN A 39 -17.93 -46.15 -17.35
C ASN A 39 -16.45 -45.79 -17.59
N SER A 40 -15.93 -46.09 -18.78
CA SER A 40 -14.63 -45.59 -19.23
C SER A 40 -14.82 -44.74 -20.49
N LEU A 41 -14.42 -43.47 -20.42
CA LEU A 41 -14.43 -42.53 -21.56
C LEU A 41 -15.81 -42.45 -22.26
N GLY A 42 -16.88 -42.45 -21.46
CA GLY A 42 -18.26 -42.34 -21.94
C GLY A 42 -18.91 -43.67 -22.32
N GLN A 43 -18.23 -44.81 -22.14
CA GLN A 43 -18.76 -46.14 -22.47
C GLN A 43 -18.84 -47.05 -21.24
N ILE A 44 -19.97 -47.74 -21.07
CA ILE A 44 -20.10 -48.77 -20.04
C ILE A 44 -19.34 -50.03 -20.46
N VAL A 45 -18.23 -50.32 -19.77
CA VAL A 45 -17.35 -51.46 -20.05
C VAL A 45 -17.74 -52.71 -19.25
N GLN A 46 -18.46 -52.55 -18.13
CA GLN A 46 -18.99 -53.62 -17.30
C GLN A 46 -20.19 -53.12 -16.49
N THR A 47 -21.16 -54.02 -16.23
CA THR A 47 -22.25 -53.77 -15.28
C THR A 47 -22.32 -54.96 -14.32
N VAL A 48 -22.41 -54.69 -13.03
CA VAL A 48 -22.56 -55.73 -11.99
C VAL A 48 -23.80 -55.47 -11.14
N SER A 49 -24.41 -56.55 -10.63
CA SER A 49 -25.60 -56.49 -9.80
C SER A 49 -25.25 -56.85 -8.36
N VAL A 50 -25.30 -55.88 -7.45
CA VAL A 50 -24.82 -56.03 -6.07
C VAL A 50 -25.98 -55.92 -5.09
N GLU A 51 -26.04 -56.82 -4.11
CA GLU A 51 -27.06 -56.77 -3.06
C GLU A 51 -26.90 -55.49 -2.24
N LYS A 52 -28.01 -54.79 -1.95
CA LYS A 52 -28.02 -53.54 -1.18
C LYS A 52 -27.21 -53.67 0.12
N GLY A 53 -26.31 -52.71 0.33
CA GLY A 53 -25.45 -52.63 1.51
C GLY A 53 -24.28 -53.61 1.51
N LYS A 54 -24.02 -54.32 0.41
CA LYS A 54 -22.82 -55.15 0.22
C LYS A 54 -21.75 -54.41 -0.59
N ARG A 55 -20.51 -54.90 -0.46
CA ARG A 55 -19.36 -54.47 -1.27
C ARG A 55 -19.42 -55.13 -2.64
N ILE A 56 -18.76 -54.51 -3.61
CA ILE A 56 -18.53 -55.13 -4.92
C ILE A 56 -17.44 -56.19 -4.74
N THR A 57 -17.82 -57.47 -4.79
CA THR A 57 -16.88 -58.60 -4.68
C THR A 57 -16.66 -59.32 -6.00
N GLU A 58 -17.42 -58.94 -7.03
CA GLU A 58 -17.22 -59.43 -8.38
C GLU A 58 -15.94 -58.83 -8.95
N GLU A 59 -15.20 -59.63 -9.73
CA GLU A 59 -13.98 -59.18 -10.38
C GLU A 59 -14.32 -58.10 -11.42
N ILE A 60 -13.74 -56.92 -11.24
CA ILE A 60 -13.96 -55.79 -12.12
C ILE A 60 -12.84 -55.73 -13.13
N LYS A 61 -13.20 -55.76 -14.41
CA LYS A 61 -12.26 -55.66 -15.52
C LYS A 61 -11.63 -54.27 -15.53
N THR A 62 -10.30 -54.24 -15.52
CA THR A 62 -9.56 -53.02 -15.88
C THR A 62 -9.98 -52.61 -17.29
N PRO A 63 -10.41 -51.36 -17.50
CA PRO A 63 -10.80 -50.90 -18.82
C PRO A 63 -9.59 -50.90 -19.76
N THR A 64 -9.82 -51.14 -21.05
CA THR A 64 -8.75 -51.10 -22.04
C THR A 64 -8.39 -49.65 -22.33
N ALA A 65 -7.10 -49.31 -22.22
CA ALA A 65 -6.60 -48.00 -22.57
C ALA A 65 -6.81 -47.72 -24.08
N PRO A 66 -7.19 -46.49 -24.48
CA PRO A 66 -7.28 -46.13 -25.90
C PRO A 66 -5.97 -46.35 -26.66
N ASP A 67 -4.85 -46.00 -26.01
CA ASP A 67 -3.49 -46.19 -26.51
C ASP A 67 -2.49 -46.22 -25.33
N ALA A 68 -1.19 -46.28 -25.64
CA ALA A 68 -0.13 -46.38 -24.64
C ALA A 68 0.09 -45.10 -23.81
N SER A 69 -0.50 -43.98 -24.20
CA SER A 69 -0.45 -42.72 -23.45
C SER A 69 -1.46 -42.66 -22.30
N TYR A 70 -2.36 -43.63 -22.18
CA TYR A 70 -3.36 -43.66 -21.11
C TYR A 70 -3.01 -44.71 -20.04
N ASN A 71 -2.73 -44.26 -18.82
CA ASN A 71 -2.56 -45.15 -17.66
C ASN A 71 -3.81 -45.14 -16.78
N PHE A 72 -4.33 -46.32 -16.46
CA PHE A 72 -5.55 -46.46 -15.64
C PHE A 72 -5.22 -46.34 -14.15
N ARG A 73 -5.84 -45.37 -13.47
CA ARG A 73 -5.61 -45.09 -12.04
C ARG A 73 -6.56 -45.83 -11.11
N GLY A 74 -7.79 -46.08 -11.55
CA GLY A 74 -8.82 -46.67 -10.71
C GLY A 74 -10.23 -46.26 -11.09
N TRP A 75 -11.18 -46.61 -10.24
CA TRP A 75 -12.60 -46.31 -10.41
C TRP A 75 -13.05 -45.23 -9.43
N TYR A 76 -13.83 -44.26 -9.89
CA TYR A 76 -14.21 -43.05 -9.15
C TYR A 76 -15.72 -42.87 -9.15
N LYS A 77 -16.25 -42.16 -8.16
CA LYS A 77 -17.69 -41.90 -7.97
C LYS A 77 -18.22 -40.79 -8.90
N ASP A 78 -17.33 -40.03 -9.51
CA ASP A 78 -17.59 -38.86 -10.34
C ASP A 78 -16.78 -38.92 -11.64
N GLU A 79 -17.25 -38.21 -12.66
CA GLU A 79 -16.65 -38.18 -14.01
C GLU A 79 -15.28 -37.50 -14.02
N GLU A 80 -15.07 -36.55 -13.13
CA GLU A 80 -13.83 -35.80 -12.96
C GLU A 80 -12.70 -36.61 -12.31
N ALA A 81 -13.00 -37.83 -11.87
CA ALA A 81 -12.07 -38.75 -11.20
C ALA A 81 -11.43 -38.16 -9.93
N LEU A 82 -12.24 -37.49 -9.11
CA LEU A 82 -11.81 -36.88 -7.85
C LEU A 82 -12.08 -37.77 -6.63
N ASN A 83 -13.19 -38.51 -6.60
CA ASN A 83 -13.58 -39.33 -5.45
C ASN A 83 -13.42 -40.84 -5.74
N GLU A 84 -12.28 -41.41 -5.40
CA GLU A 84 -11.98 -42.84 -5.64
C GLU A 84 -13.00 -43.76 -4.92
N TRP A 85 -13.43 -44.81 -5.62
CA TRP A 85 -14.23 -45.90 -5.06
C TRP A 85 -13.31 -46.96 -4.43
N LYS A 86 -13.38 -47.08 -3.11
CA LYS A 86 -12.55 -48.03 -2.35
C LYS A 86 -13.27 -49.35 -2.22
N PHE A 87 -12.96 -50.32 -3.08
CA PHE A 87 -13.63 -51.63 -3.13
C PHE A 87 -13.69 -52.38 -1.78
N ASP A 88 -12.68 -52.21 -0.92
CA ASP A 88 -12.63 -52.86 0.39
C ASP A 88 -13.54 -52.22 1.44
N VAL A 89 -13.91 -50.94 1.25
CA VAL A 89 -14.60 -50.11 2.25
C VAL A 89 -16.00 -49.72 1.80
N ASP A 90 -16.14 -49.30 0.55
CA ASP A 90 -17.37 -48.75 0.01
C ASP A 90 -18.44 -49.83 -0.24
N THR A 91 -19.70 -49.48 -0.01
CA THR A 91 -20.85 -50.38 -0.16
C THR A 91 -21.91 -49.77 -1.08
N VAL A 92 -22.58 -50.62 -1.86
CA VAL A 92 -23.58 -50.19 -2.85
C VAL A 92 -24.93 -49.95 -2.16
N LYS A 93 -25.39 -48.70 -2.13
CA LYS A 93 -26.64 -48.29 -1.43
C LYS A 93 -27.80 -47.94 -2.37
N ASN A 94 -27.50 -47.74 -3.65
CA ASN A 94 -28.39 -47.39 -4.75
C ASN A 94 -27.69 -47.72 -6.07
N ASN A 95 -28.41 -47.63 -7.18
CA ASN A 95 -27.78 -47.68 -8.50
C ASN A 95 -26.78 -46.52 -8.62
N LEU A 96 -25.59 -46.79 -9.13
CA LEU A 96 -24.54 -45.80 -9.31
C LEU A 96 -23.64 -46.15 -10.50
N THR A 97 -22.97 -45.14 -11.04
CA THR A 97 -21.97 -45.30 -12.09
C THR A 97 -20.61 -44.97 -11.51
N LEU A 98 -19.63 -45.83 -11.75
CA LEU A 98 -18.24 -45.59 -11.42
C LEU A 98 -17.46 -45.27 -12.69
N TYR A 99 -16.63 -44.24 -12.64
CA TYR A 99 -15.91 -43.70 -13.79
C TYR A 99 -14.43 -44.07 -13.73
N ALA A 100 -13.87 -44.48 -14.84
CA ALA A 100 -12.45 -44.80 -14.96
C ALA A 100 -11.61 -43.53 -14.90
N GLY A 101 -10.70 -43.44 -13.93
CA GLY A 101 -9.69 -42.38 -13.88
C GLY A 101 -8.49 -42.74 -14.76
N TRP A 102 -8.08 -41.81 -15.61
CA TRP A 102 -6.96 -41.98 -16.55
C TRP A 102 -5.91 -40.87 -16.37
N THR A 103 -4.62 -41.23 -16.39
CA THR A 103 -3.51 -40.27 -16.55
C THR A 103 -3.00 -40.33 -17.98
N ILE A 104 -2.77 -39.16 -18.59
CA ILE A 104 -2.09 -39.06 -19.87
C ILE A 104 -0.57 -39.00 -19.60
N ILE A 105 0.18 -39.93 -20.16
CA ILE A 105 1.61 -40.14 -19.94
C ILE A 105 2.38 -40.13 -21.26
N THR A 106 3.62 -39.64 -21.21
CA THR A 106 4.56 -39.63 -22.33
C THR A 106 5.81 -40.46 -22.01
N SER A 107 6.58 -40.86 -23.01
CA SER A 107 7.86 -41.56 -22.80
C SER A 107 8.96 -40.67 -22.23
N VAL A 108 8.78 -39.35 -22.30
CA VAL A 108 9.66 -38.31 -21.75
C VAL A 108 8.95 -37.59 -20.58
N PRO A 109 9.68 -36.85 -19.72
CA PRO A 109 9.07 -36.07 -18.64
C PRO A 109 7.98 -35.10 -19.13
N SER A 110 6.93 -34.93 -18.34
CA SER A 110 5.81 -34.00 -18.56
C SER A 110 5.17 -33.60 -17.23
N ASP A 111 4.42 -32.49 -17.15
CA ASP A 111 3.80 -32.01 -15.89
C ASP A 111 4.83 -31.87 -14.74
N ILE A 112 6.00 -31.28 -15.05
CA ILE A 112 7.07 -31.06 -14.07
C ILE A 112 6.63 -29.96 -13.10
N LYS A 113 6.62 -30.25 -11.79
CA LYS A 113 6.18 -29.35 -10.72
C LYS A 113 6.73 -29.79 -9.36
N THR A 114 6.52 -28.99 -8.32
CA THR A 114 6.80 -29.43 -6.95
C THR A 114 5.81 -30.49 -6.47
N ASP A 115 6.24 -31.36 -5.56
CA ASP A 115 5.36 -32.29 -4.87
C ASP A 115 4.22 -31.57 -4.12
N GLU A 116 3.09 -32.26 -3.93
CA GLU A 116 1.89 -31.70 -3.32
C GLU A 116 2.01 -31.54 -1.78
N ALA A 117 3.01 -32.15 -1.14
CA ALA A 117 3.24 -31.97 0.28
C ALA A 117 3.55 -30.49 0.62
N ALA A 118 2.99 -30.03 1.74
CA ALA A 118 3.17 -28.66 2.22
C ALA A 118 4.67 -28.33 2.36
N PHE A 119 5.07 -27.21 1.76
CA PHE A 119 6.45 -26.73 1.76
C PHE A 119 7.49 -27.69 1.16
N SER A 120 7.07 -28.59 0.27
CA SER A 120 8.00 -29.50 -0.41
C SER A 120 8.89 -28.76 -1.43
N SER A 121 10.13 -29.24 -1.56
CA SER A 121 11.05 -28.90 -2.64
C SER A 121 11.38 -30.11 -3.52
N ASP A 122 10.63 -31.20 -3.36
CA ASP A 122 10.72 -32.36 -4.24
C ASP A 122 10.10 -32.04 -5.58
N ILE A 123 10.72 -32.52 -6.66
CA ILE A 123 10.29 -32.27 -8.03
C ILE A 123 9.62 -33.54 -8.56
N THR A 124 8.40 -33.40 -9.06
CA THR A 124 7.62 -34.51 -9.61
C THR A 124 7.30 -34.27 -11.08
N TRP A 125 7.20 -35.35 -11.85
CA TRP A 125 6.72 -35.33 -13.23
C TRP A 125 6.01 -36.63 -13.58
N LEU A 126 5.20 -36.58 -14.64
CA LEU A 126 4.54 -37.75 -15.22
C LEU A 126 5.41 -38.35 -16.32
N GLN A 127 5.63 -39.67 -16.25
CA GLN A 127 6.36 -40.41 -17.29
C GLN A 127 5.92 -41.87 -17.37
N GLY A 128 5.62 -42.31 -18.59
CA GLY A 128 5.25 -43.68 -18.90
C GLY A 128 6.47 -44.60 -19.05
N GLY A 129 6.37 -45.81 -18.50
CA GLY A 129 7.40 -46.84 -18.67
C GLY A 129 8.75 -46.52 -18.00
N PHE A 130 8.76 -45.59 -17.04
CA PHE A 130 9.96 -45.23 -16.29
C PHE A 130 10.50 -46.43 -15.48
N SER A 131 11.83 -46.54 -15.40
CA SER A 131 12.55 -47.54 -14.63
C SER A 131 13.53 -46.83 -13.71
N LEU A 132 13.66 -47.29 -12.46
CA LEU A 132 14.63 -46.73 -11.50
C LEU A 132 16.10 -46.91 -11.93
N ALA A 133 16.36 -47.75 -12.94
CA ALA A 133 17.69 -47.89 -13.54
C ALA A 133 17.99 -46.80 -14.60
N THR A 134 16.98 -46.04 -15.03
CA THR A 134 17.13 -44.96 -16.01
C THR A 134 17.85 -43.78 -15.35
N PRO A 135 18.99 -43.30 -15.88
CA PRO A 135 19.66 -42.11 -15.38
C PRO A 135 18.74 -40.88 -15.46
N VAL A 136 18.70 -40.07 -14.42
CA VAL A 136 17.96 -38.80 -14.38
C VAL A 136 18.91 -37.68 -14.02
N THR A 137 18.82 -36.58 -14.76
CA THR A 137 19.50 -35.32 -14.44
C THR A 137 18.45 -34.25 -14.24
N VAL A 138 18.56 -33.48 -13.15
CA VAL A 138 17.71 -32.34 -12.83
C VAL A 138 18.59 -31.10 -12.71
N LYS A 139 18.20 -30.03 -13.42
CA LYS A 139 18.88 -28.72 -13.37
C LYS A 139 17.92 -27.63 -12.96
N LEU A 140 18.42 -26.71 -12.15
CA LEU A 140 17.73 -25.48 -11.76
C LEU A 140 18.34 -24.30 -12.49
N TYR A 141 17.47 -23.48 -13.09
CA TYR A 141 17.84 -22.24 -13.75
C TYR A 141 17.26 -21.10 -12.90
N ASP A 142 18.13 -20.23 -12.42
CA ASP A 142 17.78 -19.20 -11.43
C ASP A 142 16.90 -18.15 -12.08
N TYR A 143 15.85 -17.72 -11.36
CA TYR A 143 15.04 -16.58 -11.79
C TYR A 143 15.87 -15.30 -11.83
N VAL A 144 15.73 -14.53 -12.90
CA VAL A 144 16.46 -13.26 -13.12
C VAL A 144 15.51 -12.07 -13.05
N SER A 145 14.42 -12.08 -13.83
CA SER A 145 13.52 -10.93 -13.93
C SER A 145 12.15 -11.33 -14.50
N THR A 146 11.16 -10.46 -14.37
CA THR A 146 9.87 -10.56 -15.06
C THR A 146 9.74 -9.37 -16.00
N SER A 147 9.45 -9.60 -17.28
CA SER A 147 9.18 -8.54 -18.24
C SER A 147 7.87 -7.82 -17.96
N GLU A 148 7.65 -6.63 -18.55
CA GLU A 148 6.39 -5.89 -18.42
C GLU A 148 5.16 -6.70 -18.88
N ASP A 149 5.34 -7.63 -19.83
CA ASP A 149 4.31 -8.55 -20.31
C ASP A 149 4.03 -9.71 -19.34
N GLY A 150 4.68 -9.74 -18.19
CA GLY A 150 4.52 -10.78 -17.17
C GLY A 150 5.26 -12.09 -17.47
N LYS A 151 6.29 -12.07 -18.34
CA LYS A 151 7.09 -13.27 -18.64
C LYS A 151 8.36 -13.31 -17.80
N ASN A 152 8.57 -14.41 -17.11
CA ASN A 152 9.79 -14.64 -16.33
C ASN A 152 10.97 -15.00 -17.24
N THR A 153 12.15 -14.47 -16.92
CA THR A 153 13.43 -14.79 -17.53
C THR A 153 14.31 -15.50 -16.52
N TYR A 154 15.08 -16.47 -16.99
CA TYR A 154 15.92 -17.34 -16.17
C TYR A 154 17.37 -17.32 -16.66
N SER A 155 18.30 -17.78 -15.83
CA SER A 155 19.72 -17.91 -16.20
C SER A 155 19.90 -18.73 -17.48
N GLU A 156 20.92 -18.40 -18.28
CA GLU A 156 21.23 -19.16 -19.50
C GLU A 156 21.77 -20.56 -19.17
N THR A 157 22.48 -20.68 -18.06
CA THR A 157 23.08 -21.92 -17.56
C THR A 157 22.33 -22.43 -16.34
N GLY A 158 21.94 -23.71 -16.38
CA GLY A 158 21.29 -24.40 -15.27
C GLY A 158 22.28 -25.19 -14.41
N ASN A 159 22.09 -25.13 -13.10
CA ASN A 159 22.87 -25.83 -12.09
C ASN A 159 22.31 -27.22 -11.85
N GLU A 160 23.12 -28.27 -12.09
CA GLU A 160 22.73 -29.65 -11.81
C GLU A 160 22.70 -29.92 -10.31
N ILE A 161 21.59 -30.50 -9.83
CA ILE A 161 21.39 -30.82 -8.41
C ILE A 161 21.43 -32.33 -8.18
N ALA A 162 22.05 -32.75 -7.07
CA ALA A 162 22.08 -34.14 -6.65
C ALA A 162 20.81 -34.52 -5.90
N GLY A 163 20.31 -35.74 -6.11
CA GLY A 163 19.12 -36.24 -5.43
C GLY A 163 18.86 -37.73 -5.65
N THR A 164 17.75 -38.21 -5.10
CA THR A 164 17.29 -39.59 -5.23
C THR A 164 15.97 -39.63 -5.99
N VAL A 165 15.71 -40.72 -6.72
CA VAL A 165 14.50 -40.89 -7.53
C VAL A 165 13.65 -42.03 -6.99
N SER A 166 12.34 -41.79 -6.90
CA SER A 166 11.32 -42.80 -6.67
C SER A 166 10.26 -42.78 -7.78
N TYR A 167 9.54 -43.88 -7.97
CA TYR A 167 8.53 -44.00 -9.03
C TYR A 167 7.28 -44.71 -8.52
N ASP A 168 6.14 -44.01 -8.59
CA ASP A 168 4.82 -44.58 -8.40
C ASP A 168 4.25 -45.02 -9.75
N SER A 169 4.27 -46.33 -10.00
CA SER A 169 3.73 -46.92 -11.22
C SER A 169 2.20 -46.79 -11.38
N LYS A 170 1.43 -46.62 -10.29
CA LYS A 170 -0.03 -46.46 -10.33
C LYS A 170 -0.38 -45.08 -10.90
N GLU A 171 0.32 -44.06 -10.44
CA GLU A 171 0.12 -42.67 -10.88
C GLU A 171 1.03 -42.28 -12.06
N SER A 172 1.96 -43.16 -12.44
CA SER A 172 3.05 -42.88 -13.39
C SER A 172 3.85 -41.63 -13.03
N ARG A 173 4.03 -41.43 -11.72
CA ARG A 173 4.68 -40.25 -11.15
C ARG A 173 6.10 -40.61 -10.74
N VAL A 174 7.06 -39.87 -11.26
CA VAL A 174 8.44 -39.92 -10.81
C VAL A 174 8.64 -38.76 -9.83
N THR A 175 9.29 -39.01 -8.70
CA THR A 175 9.63 -37.99 -7.71
C THR A 175 11.14 -37.97 -7.53
N PHE A 176 11.73 -36.79 -7.73
CA PHE A 176 13.12 -36.49 -7.42
C PHE A 176 13.19 -35.71 -6.10
N THR A 177 13.86 -36.29 -5.12
CA THR A 177 14.10 -35.69 -3.80
C THR A 177 15.55 -35.21 -3.75
N PRO A 178 15.81 -33.89 -3.72
CA PRO A 178 17.16 -33.34 -3.63
C PRO A 178 17.90 -33.82 -2.37
N THR A 179 19.19 -34.15 -2.50
CA THR A 179 20.04 -34.54 -1.36
C THR A 179 20.32 -33.34 -0.46
N THR A 180 20.50 -32.17 -1.07
CA THR A 180 20.57 -30.87 -0.40
C THR A 180 19.40 -30.06 -0.92
N ILE A 181 18.54 -29.58 -0.03
CA ILE A 181 17.37 -28.79 -0.42
C ILE A 181 17.83 -27.45 -0.99
N PRO A 182 17.43 -27.09 -2.22
CA PRO A 182 17.76 -25.80 -2.82
C PRO A 182 17.21 -24.63 -1.99
N ALA A 183 17.76 -23.44 -2.24
CA ALA A 183 17.18 -22.22 -1.69
C ALA A 183 15.71 -22.07 -2.13
N GLY A 184 14.86 -21.57 -1.24
CA GLY A 184 13.49 -21.23 -1.60
C GLY A 184 13.47 -20.12 -2.65
N GLY A 185 12.64 -20.25 -3.69
CA GLY A 185 12.55 -19.28 -4.76
C GLY A 185 11.87 -19.79 -6.01
N MET A 186 11.80 -18.93 -7.02
CA MET A 186 11.28 -19.26 -8.35
C MET A 186 12.42 -19.76 -9.23
N TYR A 187 12.17 -20.86 -9.95
CA TYR A 187 13.14 -21.54 -10.80
C TYR A 187 12.47 -22.05 -12.07
N LYS A 188 13.24 -22.08 -13.15
CA LYS A 188 12.97 -22.98 -14.26
C LYS A 188 13.66 -24.32 -13.99
N VAL A 189 12.96 -25.42 -14.20
CA VAL A 189 13.45 -26.77 -13.91
C VAL A 189 13.59 -27.55 -15.20
N GLY A 190 14.82 -27.97 -15.50
CA GLY A 190 15.12 -28.89 -16.59
C GLY A 190 15.24 -30.32 -16.08
N VAL A 191 14.51 -31.25 -16.70
CA VAL A 191 14.57 -32.68 -16.38
C VAL A 191 14.96 -33.46 -17.63
N LYS A 192 16.00 -34.27 -17.50
CA LYS A 192 16.42 -35.23 -18.52
C LYS A 192 16.33 -36.64 -17.97
N SER A 193 15.71 -37.55 -18.74
CA SER A 193 15.49 -38.95 -18.36
C SER A 193 16.06 -39.87 -19.43
N GLY A 194 17.13 -40.60 -19.11
CA GLY A 194 17.89 -41.40 -20.07
C GLY A 194 18.47 -40.56 -21.22
N ASP A 195 18.28 -41.02 -22.45
CA ASP A 195 18.77 -40.35 -23.67
C ASP A 195 17.83 -39.27 -24.21
N SER A 196 16.78 -38.89 -23.48
CA SER A 196 15.85 -37.84 -23.91
C SER A 196 16.51 -36.46 -23.96
N ASP A 197 15.92 -35.55 -24.75
CA ASP A 197 16.20 -34.13 -24.64
C ASP A 197 15.73 -33.59 -23.28
N GLU A 198 16.37 -32.53 -22.81
CA GLU A 198 15.97 -31.86 -21.56
C GLU A 198 14.60 -31.20 -21.73
N VAL A 199 13.66 -31.54 -20.84
CA VAL A 199 12.31 -30.99 -20.83
C VAL A 199 12.21 -29.98 -19.69
N PHE A 200 11.59 -28.83 -19.96
CA PHE A 200 11.54 -27.72 -19.02
C PHE A 200 10.14 -27.47 -18.45
N ALA A 201 10.07 -27.15 -17.17
CA ALA A 201 9.00 -26.34 -16.58
C ALA A 201 9.54 -24.93 -16.32
N GLU A 202 8.88 -23.91 -16.87
CA GLU A 202 9.35 -22.53 -16.77
C GLU A 202 9.15 -21.95 -15.36
N ASP A 203 8.03 -22.19 -14.69
CA ASP A 203 7.73 -21.58 -13.38
C ASP A 203 7.54 -22.64 -12.29
N VAL A 204 8.60 -22.99 -11.57
CA VAL A 204 8.56 -23.90 -10.41
C VAL A 204 9.01 -23.14 -9.17
N PHE A 205 8.21 -23.19 -8.11
CA PHE A 205 8.50 -22.47 -6.88
C PHE A 205 8.94 -23.43 -5.77
N LEU A 206 10.24 -23.47 -5.49
CA LEU A 206 10.80 -24.26 -4.40
C LEU A 206 10.63 -23.55 -3.07
N LYS A 207 10.38 -24.32 -2.01
CA LYS A 207 9.90 -23.78 -0.74
C LYS A 207 11.01 -23.57 0.29
N GLY A 208 12.19 -24.16 0.11
CA GLY A 208 13.28 -24.15 1.10
C GLY A 208 13.18 -25.34 2.06
N ASP A 209 14.02 -25.36 3.09
CA ASP A 209 14.12 -26.45 4.07
C ASP A 209 13.59 -26.11 5.47
N GLY A 210 13.15 -24.87 5.67
CA GLY A 210 12.62 -24.41 6.96
C GLY A 210 13.69 -24.08 7.98
N SER A 211 14.97 -24.08 7.63
CA SER A 211 16.05 -23.58 8.47
C SER A 211 16.07 -22.04 8.50
N GLN A 212 16.80 -21.47 9.44
CA GLN A 212 16.95 -20.00 9.53
C GLN A 212 17.59 -19.40 8.26
N THR A 213 18.54 -20.11 7.65
CA THR A 213 19.26 -19.70 6.44
C THR A 213 18.48 -20.00 5.15
N ASN A 214 17.51 -20.91 5.19
CA ASN A 214 16.68 -21.30 4.05
C ASN A 214 15.22 -21.54 4.50
N PRO A 215 14.51 -20.47 4.91
CA PRO A 215 13.18 -20.58 5.51
C PRO A 215 12.14 -21.05 4.50
N TYR A 216 11.08 -21.67 5.01
CA TYR A 216 9.91 -22.02 4.21
C TYR A 216 9.22 -20.78 3.64
N LEU A 217 9.14 -20.69 2.33
CA LEU A 217 8.50 -19.57 1.66
C LEU A 217 6.97 -19.75 1.55
N ILE A 218 6.24 -18.79 2.10
CA ILE A 218 4.79 -18.68 1.95
C ILE A 218 4.51 -17.75 0.79
N VAL A 219 3.93 -18.29 -0.29
CA VAL A 219 3.66 -17.53 -1.51
C VAL A 219 2.16 -17.32 -1.77
N ASN A 220 1.27 -17.93 -0.99
CA ASN A 220 -0.17 -17.72 -1.16
C ASN A 220 -0.92 -18.09 0.12
N GLY A 221 -2.24 -17.89 0.11
CA GLY A 221 -3.11 -18.24 1.24
C GLY A 221 -3.11 -19.74 1.56
N SER A 222 -2.98 -20.62 0.57
CA SER A 222 -2.94 -22.07 0.79
C SER A 222 -1.68 -22.51 1.53
N ASP A 223 -0.53 -21.89 1.24
CA ASP A 223 0.70 -22.12 2.02
C ASP A 223 0.52 -21.66 3.46
N PHE A 224 -0.11 -20.50 3.67
CA PHE A 224 -0.38 -19.97 5.01
C PHE A 224 -1.36 -20.87 5.79
N ASP A 225 -2.36 -21.44 5.10
CA ASP A 225 -3.32 -22.37 5.69
C ASP A 225 -2.61 -23.62 6.26
N ASN A 226 -1.49 -24.07 5.66
CA ASN A 226 -0.74 -25.22 6.18
C ASN A 226 -0.15 -24.99 7.59
N ILE A 227 0.09 -23.73 7.98
CA ILE A 227 0.61 -23.37 9.31
C ILE A 227 -0.45 -22.86 10.28
N SER A 228 -1.68 -22.62 9.79
CA SER A 228 -2.74 -21.97 10.56
C SER A 228 -4.03 -22.78 10.67
N LYS A 229 -4.27 -23.76 9.79
CA LYS A 229 -5.53 -24.52 9.74
C LYS A 229 -5.35 -26.03 9.93
N SER A 230 -6.32 -26.64 10.63
CA SER A 230 -6.40 -28.08 10.79
C SER A 230 -7.78 -28.53 11.29
N GLU A 231 -8.27 -29.68 10.83
CA GLU A 231 -9.44 -30.33 11.43
C GLU A 231 -9.09 -31.01 12.78
N GLU A 232 -7.81 -31.32 13.01
CA GLU A 232 -7.30 -31.97 14.21
C GLU A 232 -6.35 -31.05 14.98
N GLN A 233 -6.36 -31.18 16.32
CA GLN A 233 -5.46 -30.45 17.21
C GLN A 233 -4.00 -30.82 16.92
N LYS A 234 -3.17 -29.84 16.54
CA LYS A 234 -1.75 -30.05 16.24
C LYS A 234 -0.90 -28.82 16.55
N THR A 235 0.37 -29.06 16.84
CA THR A 235 1.41 -28.03 16.90
C THR A 235 2.17 -28.04 15.58
N VAL A 236 2.40 -26.87 14.99
CA VAL A 236 3.07 -26.71 13.69
C VAL A 236 4.27 -25.79 13.83
N GLY A 237 5.33 -26.07 13.07
CA GLY A 237 6.46 -25.17 12.89
C GLY A 237 7.53 -25.24 13.96
N THR A 238 7.48 -26.20 14.89
CA THR A 238 8.54 -26.37 15.89
C THR A 238 9.92 -26.44 15.23
N ASN A 239 10.84 -25.56 15.62
CA ASN A 239 12.18 -25.39 15.04
C ASN A 239 12.21 -25.04 13.54
N SER A 240 11.10 -24.61 12.96
CA SER A 240 10.99 -24.23 11.55
C SER A 240 10.83 -22.72 11.41
N PHE A 241 11.43 -22.18 10.35
CA PHE A 241 11.40 -20.78 9.97
C PHE A 241 10.58 -20.62 8.69
N TYR A 242 9.73 -19.60 8.66
CA TYR A 242 8.83 -19.28 7.57
C TYR A 242 9.04 -17.81 7.18
N LYS A 243 8.93 -17.51 5.89
CA LYS A 243 9.03 -16.15 5.36
C LYS A 243 7.87 -15.88 4.40
N LEU A 244 7.14 -14.78 4.60
CA LEU A 244 6.18 -14.32 3.58
C LEU A 244 6.98 -13.81 2.37
N TYR A 245 6.82 -14.47 1.24
CA TYR A 245 7.45 -14.07 -0.02
C TYR A 245 6.64 -12.98 -0.72
N GLN A 246 5.32 -13.05 -0.61
CA GLN A 246 4.38 -12.07 -1.14
C GLN A 246 3.24 -11.82 -0.17
N ASP A 247 2.40 -10.83 -0.49
CA ASP A 247 1.16 -10.59 0.25
C ASP A 247 0.23 -11.80 0.11
N VAL A 248 -0.48 -12.12 1.20
CA VAL A 248 -1.39 -13.26 1.28
C VAL A 248 -2.77 -12.81 1.74
N SER A 249 -3.80 -13.48 1.22
CA SER A 249 -5.18 -13.34 1.67
C SER A 249 -5.63 -14.64 2.34
N VAL A 250 -6.22 -14.53 3.53
CA VAL A 250 -6.63 -15.66 4.36
C VAL A 250 -8.09 -15.49 4.76
N GLU A 251 -8.92 -16.45 4.38
CA GLU A 251 -10.29 -16.57 4.89
C GLU A 251 -10.26 -17.45 6.14
N SER A 252 -10.46 -16.84 7.31
CA SER A 252 -10.27 -17.49 8.59
C SER A 252 -11.56 -18.08 9.19
N ASP A 253 -11.45 -19.28 9.76
CA ASP A 253 -12.52 -19.94 10.49
C ASP A 253 -12.06 -20.47 11.85
N TYR A 254 -12.68 -20.00 12.91
CA TYR A 254 -12.37 -20.38 14.28
C TYR A 254 -12.31 -21.90 14.50
N THR A 255 -13.16 -22.68 13.81
CA THR A 255 -13.20 -24.14 14.01
C THR A 255 -11.94 -24.87 13.57
N THR A 256 -11.18 -24.32 12.63
CA THR A 256 -9.95 -24.93 12.10
C THR A 256 -8.71 -24.26 12.69
N GLU A 257 -8.76 -22.96 12.97
CA GLU A 257 -7.58 -22.19 13.36
C GLU A 257 -7.23 -22.43 14.82
N MET A 258 -8.24 -22.60 15.67
CA MET A 258 -8.04 -22.92 17.08
C MET A 258 -7.50 -24.33 17.31
N ASN A 259 -7.50 -25.19 16.28
CA ASN A 259 -6.86 -26.49 16.33
C ASN A 259 -5.35 -26.42 16.08
N VAL A 260 -4.83 -25.27 15.66
CA VAL A 260 -3.41 -25.11 15.36
C VAL A 260 -2.74 -24.24 16.42
N THR A 261 -1.71 -24.79 17.04
CA THR A 261 -0.72 -24.01 17.79
C THR A 261 0.50 -23.82 16.89
N PHE A 262 0.71 -22.59 16.41
CA PHE A 262 1.90 -22.22 15.65
C PHE A 262 3.07 -21.98 16.61
N ASP A 263 4.10 -22.82 16.55
CA ASP A 263 5.25 -22.82 17.45
C ASP A 263 6.58 -22.69 16.68
N GLY A 264 6.54 -22.04 15.51
CA GLY A 264 7.70 -21.72 14.68
C GLY A 264 7.99 -20.22 14.60
N THR A 265 8.91 -19.84 13.72
CA THR A 265 9.25 -18.42 13.46
C THR A 265 8.68 -17.98 12.12
N LEU A 266 7.73 -17.05 12.11
CA LEU A 266 7.19 -16.42 10.90
C LEU A 266 7.72 -15.00 10.76
N LEU A 267 8.55 -14.79 9.73
CA LEU A 267 8.98 -13.48 9.28
C LEU A 267 8.05 -12.96 8.18
N GLY A 268 7.31 -11.91 8.49
CA GLY A 268 6.40 -11.26 7.54
C GLY A 268 7.12 -10.52 6.42
N ASN A 269 8.42 -10.22 6.56
CA ASN A 269 9.23 -9.55 5.54
C ASN A 269 8.61 -8.23 5.00
N GLY A 270 7.87 -7.51 5.84
CA GLY A 270 7.13 -6.31 5.45
C GLY A 270 5.92 -6.57 4.55
N LYS A 271 5.55 -7.84 4.31
CA LYS A 271 4.38 -8.24 3.53
C LYS A 271 3.10 -8.21 4.35
N THR A 272 1.98 -8.20 3.64
CA THR A 272 0.64 -8.07 4.20
C THR A 272 -0.06 -9.42 4.29
N ILE A 273 -0.59 -9.72 5.48
CA ILE A 273 -1.64 -10.74 5.68
C ILE A 273 -2.99 -10.02 5.69
N THR A 274 -3.79 -10.21 4.63
CA THR A 274 -5.17 -9.73 4.58
C THR A 274 -6.10 -10.82 5.10
N VAL A 275 -6.65 -10.63 6.30
CA VAL A 275 -7.52 -11.61 6.96
C VAL A 275 -8.99 -11.21 6.87
N THR A 276 -9.85 -12.19 6.57
CA THR A 276 -11.31 -12.04 6.66
C THR A 276 -11.94 -13.24 7.32
N GLY A 277 -12.92 -13.06 8.19
CA GLY A 277 -13.62 -14.21 8.77
C GLY A 277 -14.11 -14.00 10.19
N ASN A 278 -14.22 -15.09 10.94
CA ASN A 278 -14.70 -15.10 12.33
C ASN A 278 -13.59 -15.28 13.38
N CYS A 279 -12.34 -15.31 12.94
CA CYS A 279 -11.14 -15.63 13.71
C CYS A 279 -9.94 -14.79 13.24
N ALA A 280 -8.88 -14.70 14.04
CA ALA A 280 -7.59 -14.19 13.59
C ALA A 280 -6.94 -15.07 12.51
N ALA A 281 -5.92 -14.56 11.83
CA ALA A 281 -5.13 -15.33 10.86
C ALA A 281 -4.44 -16.55 11.49
N ILE A 282 -4.00 -16.43 12.74
CA ILE A 282 -3.42 -17.53 13.52
C ILE A 282 -4.32 -17.75 14.75
N GLY A 283 -4.80 -18.98 14.98
CA GLY A 283 -5.58 -19.27 16.18
C GLY A 283 -4.76 -19.05 17.45
N LYS A 284 -3.63 -19.76 17.56
CA LYS A 284 -2.74 -19.68 18.73
C LYS A 284 -1.27 -19.65 18.34
N ILE A 285 -0.54 -18.67 18.88
CA ILE A 285 0.92 -18.65 18.88
C ILE A 285 1.40 -19.37 20.15
N GLY A 286 2.20 -20.42 19.99
CA GLY A 286 2.80 -21.23 21.04
C GLY A 286 3.94 -20.52 21.78
N GLU A 287 4.52 -21.16 22.79
CA GLU A 287 5.55 -20.55 23.66
C GLU A 287 6.86 -20.26 22.92
N HIS A 288 7.19 -21.04 21.90
CA HIS A 288 8.35 -20.82 21.03
C HIS A 288 7.95 -20.11 19.72
N GLY A 289 6.66 -19.87 19.52
CA GLY A 289 6.13 -19.19 18.36
C GLY A 289 6.59 -17.73 18.33
N VAL A 290 7.12 -17.31 17.18
CA VAL A 290 7.53 -15.93 16.90
C VAL A 290 6.84 -15.46 15.64
N VAL A 291 6.17 -14.32 15.68
CA VAL A 291 5.64 -13.66 14.49
C VAL A 291 6.15 -12.23 14.45
N SER A 292 6.92 -11.90 13.42
CA SER A 292 7.61 -10.62 13.31
C SER A 292 7.50 -9.97 11.94
N ASN A 293 7.66 -8.65 11.88
CA ASN A 293 7.78 -7.88 10.64
C ASN A 293 6.61 -8.10 9.66
N VAL A 294 5.37 -8.09 10.15
CA VAL A 294 4.17 -8.34 9.34
C VAL A 294 3.20 -7.15 9.36
N ILE A 295 2.58 -6.88 8.22
CA ILE A 295 1.44 -5.96 8.10
C ILE A 295 0.15 -6.80 8.11
N VAL A 296 -0.86 -6.39 8.87
CA VAL A 296 -2.15 -7.07 8.95
C VAL A 296 -3.26 -6.12 8.48
N ALA A 297 -4.05 -6.59 7.52
CA ALA A 297 -5.17 -5.86 6.94
C ALA A 297 -6.43 -6.73 6.90
N GLY A 298 -7.56 -6.13 6.51
CA GLY A 298 -8.84 -6.84 6.38
C GLY A 298 -9.78 -6.61 7.56
N ASN A 299 -10.65 -7.59 7.82
CA ASN A 299 -11.70 -7.45 8.83
C ASN A 299 -12.10 -8.79 9.45
N VAL A 300 -12.21 -8.84 10.77
CA VAL A 300 -12.63 -10.04 11.50
C VAL A 300 -13.83 -9.72 12.39
N SER A 301 -14.78 -10.65 12.47
CA SER A 301 -15.99 -10.46 13.27
C SER A 301 -16.49 -11.73 13.94
N THR A 302 -16.74 -11.68 15.25
CA THR A 302 -17.33 -12.80 16.00
C THR A 302 -18.50 -12.36 16.88
N GLY A 303 -19.42 -13.28 17.13
CA GLY A 303 -20.48 -13.10 18.13
C GLY A 303 -20.42 -14.06 19.31
N SER A 304 -19.49 -15.03 19.28
CA SER A 304 -19.53 -16.18 20.19
C SER A 304 -18.18 -16.51 20.84
N PHE A 305 -17.06 -16.00 20.31
CA PHE A 305 -15.73 -16.38 20.77
C PHE A 305 -15.15 -15.34 21.72
N ALA A 306 -14.50 -15.83 22.78
CA ALA A 306 -14.04 -15.01 23.89
C ALA A 306 -12.94 -14.02 23.50
N TYR A 307 -11.96 -14.49 22.74
CA TYR A 307 -10.77 -13.71 22.37
C TYR A 307 -10.63 -13.68 20.86
N ILE A 308 -10.54 -12.47 20.29
CA ILE A 308 -10.35 -12.27 18.87
C ILE A 308 -9.32 -11.18 18.62
N GLY A 309 -8.34 -11.51 17.77
CA GLY A 309 -7.40 -10.56 17.18
C GLY A 309 -7.48 -10.61 15.66
N THR A 310 -6.65 -9.82 15.00
CA THR A 310 -6.51 -9.88 13.53
C THR A 310 -5.35 -10.80 13.17
N LEU A 311 -4.22 -10.69 13.90
CA LEU A 311 -3.08 -11.57 13.75
C LEU A 311 -3.28 -12.88 14.52
N ALA A 312 -3.59 -12.79 15.81
CA ALA A 312 -3.75 -13.97 16.66
C ALA A 312 -4.95 -13.90 17.61
N ASN A 313 -5.68 -15.00 17.83
CA ASN A 313 -6.64 -15.02 18.94
C ASN A 313 -5.92 -15.10 20.29
N THR A 314 -4.89 -15.94 20.37
CA THR A 314 -4.08 -16.11 21.59
C THR A 314 -2.59 -16.05 21.26
N ASN A 315 -1.83 -15.24 22.00
CA ASN A 315 -0.38 -15.20 21.98
C ASN A 315 0.18 -15.75 23.31
N ASN A 316 0.97 -16.82 23.24
CA ASN A 316 1.79 -17.30 24.34
C ASN A 316 3.30 -17.21 24.02
N GLY A 317 3.66 -16.69 22.84
CA GLY A 317 5.03 -16.56 22.35
C GLY A 317 5.41 -15.09 22.16
N LYS A 318 5.97 -14.75 21.00
CA LYS A 318 6.47 -13.40 20.69
C LYS A 318 5.78 -12.82 19.45
N VAL A 319 5.21 -11.63 19.61
CA VAL A 319 4.71 -10.80 18.50
C VAL A 319 5.50 -9.50 18.48
N GLU A 320 6.20 -9.23 17.39
CA GLU A 320 7.04 -8.03 17.30
C GLU A 320 6.98 -7.33 15.95
N ASN A 321 7.17 -6.01 15.93
CA ASN A 321 7.22 -5.24 14.68
C ASN A 321 6.00 -5.50 13.79
N VAL A 322 4.81 -5.36 14.37
CA VAL A 322 3.54 -5.61 13.67
C VAL A 322 2.79 -4.31 13.46
N LEU A 323 2.32 -4.09 12.24
CA LEU A 323 1.40 -3.01 11.92
C LEU A 323 0.04 -3.60 11.54
N SER A 324 -1.03 -3.20 12.22
CA SER A 324 -2.38 -3.61 11.85
C SER A 324 -3.26 -2.41 11.48
N THR A 325 -3.94 -2.54 10.35
CA THR A 325 -4.99 -1.63 9.86
C THR A 325 -6.37 -2.27 9.86
N ALA A 326 -6.47 -3.49 10.36
CA ALA A 326 -7.67 -4.31 10.23
C ALA A 326 -8.79 -3.89 11.19
N LEU A 327 -10.04 -4.12 10.76
CA LEU A 327 -11.25 -3.90 11.55
C LEU A 327 -11.54 -5.13 12.42
N VAL A 328 -11.85 -4.91 13.71
CA VAL A 328 -12.23 -5.97 14.65
C VAL A 328 -13.60 -5.69 15.21
N THR A 329 -14.50 -6.68 15.11
CA THR A 329 -15.83 -6.61 15.73
C THR A 329 -16.10 -7.84 16.59
N SER A 330 -16.41 -7.65 17.87
CA SER A 330 -16.89 -8.71 18.77
C SER A 330 -18.17 -8.29 19.48
N THR A 331 -19.20 -9.12 19.35
CA THR A 331 -20.42 -9.01 20.17
C THR A 331 -20.46 -10.04 21.30
N ALA A 332 -19.34 -10.72 21.58
CA ALA A 332 -19.24 -11.65 22.70
C ALA A 332 -19.23 -10.90 24.04
N GLY A 333 -19.82 -11.50 25.06
CA GLY A 333 -19.99 -10.90 26.39
C GLY A 333 -21.04 -9.78 26.46
N LEU A 334 -21.25 -9.29 27.68
CA LEU A 334 -22.25 -8.29 28.02
C LEU A 334 -21.59 -6.97 28.44
N VAL A 335 -22.17 -5.90 27.94
CA VAL A 335 -21.66 -4.55 28.15
C VAL A 335 -21.83 -4.15 29.61
N ALA A 336 -20.74 -3.67 30.23
CA ALA A 336 -20.66 -3.24 31.63
C ALA A 336 -20.90 -4.36 32.67
N ASP A 337 -20.86 -5.63 32.25
CA ASP A 337 -21.04 -6.79 33.13
C ASP A 337 -19.75 -7.62 33.21
N LEU A 338 -18.98 -7.39 34.28
CA LEU A 338 -17.74 -8.13 34.55
C LEU A 338 -17.94 -9.65 34.72
N SER A 339 -19.15 -10.13 34.99
CA SER A 339 -19.39 -11.59 35.05
C SER A 339 -19.19 -12.29 33.71
N THR A 340 -19.14 -11.51 32.62
CA THR A 340 -18.90 -12.01 31.26
C THR A 340 -17.51 -11.65 30.73
N GLU A 341 -16.60 -11.20 31.59
CA GLU A 341 -15.21 -10.85 31.23
C GLU A 341 -14.47 -11.99 30.53
N GLU A 342 -14.78 -13.24 30.89
CA GLU A 342 -14.19 -14.44 30.30
C GLU A 342 -14.55 -14.63 28.81
N LEU A 343 -15.61 -13.96 28.36
CA LEU A 343 -16.06 -13.90 26.97
C LEU A 343 -15.50 -12.67 26.25
N GLY A 344 -14.67 -11.87 26.92
CA GLY A 344 -14.24 -10.55 26.50
C GLY A 344 -12.77 -10.45 26.17
N GLY A 345 -12.49 -9.96 24.96
CA GLY A 345 -11.15 -9.59 24.54
C GLY A 345 -11.05 -9.46 23.03
N ALA A 346 -11.38 -8.29 22.51
CA ALA A 346 -11.16 -7.98 21.10
C ALA A 346 -9.98 -7.02 20.97
N GLY A 347 -8.88 -7.50 20.41
CA GLY A 347 -7.68 -6.72 20.15
C GLY A 347 -7.52 -6.39 18.67
N GLY A 348 -7.05 -5.19 18.35
CA GLY A 348 -6.73 -4.82 16.96
C GLY A 348 -5.58 -5.65 16.34
N ILE A 349 -4.80 -6.36 17.17
CA ILE A 349 -3.74 -7.30 16.74
C ILE A 349 -3.96 -8.68 17.38
N VAL A 350 -4.04 -8.76 18.71
CA VAL A 350 -4.13 -10.03 19.46
C VAL A 350 -5.36 -10.06 20.37
N GLY A 351 -6.14 -11.14 20.38
CA GLY A 351 -7.27 -11.25 21.34
C GLY A 351 -6.82 -11.31 22.80
N LEU A 352 -6.06 -12.36 23.13
CA LEU A 352 -5.47 -12.62 24.44
C LEU A 352 -3.94 -12.71 24.32
N ASN A 353 -3.22 -11.82 25.02
CA ASN A 353 -1.80 -12.01 25.29
C ASN A 353 -1.67 -12.76 26.61
N ASP A 354 -1.41 -14.06 26.57
CA ASP A 354 -1.38 -14.92 27.75
C ASP A 354 -0.07 -14.73 28.55
N VAL A 355 0.05 -15.42 29.69
CA VAL A 355 1.11 -15.18 30.70
C VAL A 355 2.54 -15.24 30.13
N LYS A 356 2.82 -16.09 29.13
CA LYS A 356 4.15 -16.15 28.48
C LYS A 356 4.28 -15.21 27.28
N GLY A 357 3.16 -14.67 26.81
CA GLY A 357 3.09 -13.82 25.65
C GLY A 357 3.83 -12.50 25.83
N THR A 358 4.65 -12.16 24.86
CA THR A 358 5.33 -10.87 24.74
C THR A 358 4.90 -10.17 23.46
N ILE A 359 4.60 -8.87 23.57
CA ILE A 359 4.27 -8.01 22.44
C ILE A 359 5.17 -6.78 22.49
N ASN A 360 5.93 -6.55 21.43
CA ASN A 360 6.89 -5.46 21.38
C ASN A 360 6.87 -4.70 20.05
N ASN A 361 6.98 -3.38 20.09
CA ASN A 361 7.08 -2.52 18.89
C ASN A 361 5.94 -2.77 17.89
N VAL A 362 4.70 -2.65 18.36
CA VAL A 362 3.51 -2.89 17.52
C VAL A 362 2.69 -1.62 17.36
N THR A 363 2.06 -1.47 16.20
CA THR A 363 1.21 -0.33 15.90
C THR A 363 -0.14 -0.79 15.39
N TYR A 364 -1.21 -0.22 15.96
CA TYR A 364 -2.56 -0.30 15.41
C TYR A 364 -2.96 1.05 14.87
N GLN A 365 -3.32 1.14 13.59
CA GLN A 365 -3.62 2.41 12.94
C GLN A 365 -4.89 2.34 12.09
N GLY A 366 -5.64 3.43 12.05
CA GLY A 366 -6.73 3.63 11.08
C GLY A 366 -6.48 4.89 10.27
N ASN A 367 -7.03 4.96 9.06
CA ASN A 367 -7.02 6.21 8.31
C ASN A 367 -7.96 7.21 8.98
N SER A 368 -7.53 8.46 9.16
CA SER A 368 -8.39 9.55 9.63
C SER A 368 -9.51 9.85 8.61
N GLY A 369 -10.77 9.95 9.04
CA GLY A 369 -11.95 9.99 8.19
C GLY A 369 -12.58 8.64 7.75
N ASP A 370 -11.92 7.48 7.91
CA ASP A 370 -12.37 6.17 7.43
C ASP A 370 -12.77 5.13 8.51
N SER A 371 -14.03 4.68 8.50
CA SER A 371 -14.57 3.67 9.45
C SER A 371 -14.27 2.21 9.12
N THR A 372 -13.60 1.96 8.01
CA THR A 372 -13.35 0.62 7.47
C THR A 372 -11.98 0.07 7.86
N THR A 373 -11.10 0.91 8.39
CA THR A 373 -9.73 0.54 8.81
C THR A 373 -9.44 1.00 10.24
N GLY A 374 -8.66 0.22 10.99
CA GLY A 374 -8.15 0.56 12.31
C GLY A 374 -9.23 0.88 13.34
N VAL A 375 -10.32 0.11 13.35
CA VAL A 375 -11.41 0.24 14.33
C VAL A 375 -11.60 -1.05 15.13
N VAL A 376 -11.69 -0.93 16.46
CA VAL A 376 -12.10 -2.02 17.35
C VAL A 376 -13.49 -1.73 17.92
N LYS A 377 -14.39 -2.71 17.78
CA LYS A 377 -15.77 -2.68 18.30
C LYS A 377 -15.98 -3.93 19.16
N ALA A 378 -16.06 -3.76 20.48
CA ALA A 378 -16.13 -4.89 21.41
C ALA A 378 -17.12 -4.61 22.53
N ASN A 379 -18.11 -5.47 22.74
CA ASN A 379 -19.05 -5.32 23.87
C ASN A 379 -18.31 -5.17 25.21
N ILE A 380 -17.25 -5.96 25.40
CA ILE A 380 -16.42 -6.00 26.59
C ILE A 380 -14.96 -6.29 26.21
N GLY A 381 -13.99 -5.60 26.84
CA GLY A 381 -12.56 -5.89 26.67
C GLY A 381 -11.99 -5.48 25.32
N GLY A 382 -12.32 -4.28 24.83
CA GLY A 382 -11.79 -3.77 23.55
C GLY A 382 -10.43 -3.10 23.72
N GLY A 383 -9.42 -3.51 22.95
CA GLY A 383 -8.13 -2.80 22.90
C GLY A 383 -7.57 -2.65 21.50
N GLY A 384 -6.87 -1.54 21.23
CA GLY A 384 -6.24 -1.32 19.92
C GLY A 384 -5.15 -2.34 19.62
N ILE A 385 -4.45 -2.85 20.65
CA ILE A 385 -3.42 -3.88 20.49
C ILE A 385 -3.97 -5.23 20.94
N VAL A 386 -4.39 -5.31 22.21
CA VAL A 386 -4.92 -6.54 22.79
C VAL A 386 -6.31 -6.37 23.40
N GLY A 387 -7.13 -7.41 23.35
CA GLY A 387 -8.36 -7.43 24.15
C GLY A 387 -8.04 -7.56 25.63
N THR A 388 -7.29 -8.62 25.96
CA THR A 388 -6.89 -8.96 27.33
C THR A 388 -5.38 -9.23 27.39
N ASN A 389 -4.67 -8.57 28.30
CA ASN A 389 -3.26 -8.79 28.58
C ASN A 389 -3.05 -9.54 29.90
N LYS A 390 -2.28 -10.62 29.89
CA LYS A 390 -1.73 -11.31 31.06
C LYS A 390 -0.20 -11.38 31.04
N GLY A 391 0.41 -11.23 29.86
CA GLY A 391 1.86 -11.19 29.66
C GLY A 391 2.43 -9.78 29.70
N VAL A 392 3.40 -9.52 28.82
CA VAL A 392 4.15 -8.25 28.76
C VAL A 392 3.89 -7.55 27.43
N ILE A 393 3.59 -6.26 27.50
CA ILE A 393 3.47 -5.37 26.34
C ILE A 393 4.42 -4.18 26.53
N THR A 394 5.28 -3.96 25.54
CA THR A 394 6.25 -2.86 25.49
C THR A 394 6.19 -2.16 24.13
N ASN A 395 6.43 -0.85 24.11
CA ASN A 395 6.54 -0.08 22.87
C ASN A 395 5.33 -0.27 21.92
N ALA A 396 4.12 -0.22 22.48
CA ALA A 396 2.90 -0.43 21.71
C ALA A 396 2.20 0.91 21.42
N THR A 397 1.81 1.12 20.17
CA THR A 397 1.25 2.39 19.70
C THR A 397 -0.15 2.18 19.11
N ASN A 398 -1.13 2.87 19.67
CA ASN A 398 -2.47 2.95 19.10
C ASN A 398 -2.72 4.33 18.46
N LYS A 399 -2.97 4.31 17.16
CA LYS A 399 -3.44 5.43 16.33
C LYS A 399 -4.85 5.17 15.77
N GLY A 400 -5.46 4.04 16.13
CA GLY A 400 -6.78 3.61 15.69
C GLY A 400 -7.92 4.12 16.57
N CYS A 401 -9.13 3.68 16.25
CA CYS A 401 -10.36 4.06 16.93
C CYS A 401 -10.93 2.89 17.74
N LEU A 402 -11.30 3.14 19.00
CA LEU A 402 -12.19 2.25 19.73
C LEU A 402 -13.59 2.85 19.74
N GLY A 403 -14.55 2.08 19.22
CA GLY A 403 -15.95 2.50 19.13
C GLY A 403 -16.40 2.97 17.74
N ALA A 404 -17.48 3.74 17.66
CA ALA A 404 -18.03 4.18 16.39
C ALA A 404 -17.14 5.26 15.75
N TYR A 405 -16.55 4.89 14.62
CA TYR A 405 -15.66 5.76 13.86
C TYR A 405 -16.35 7.03 13.31
N ASN A 406 -17.57 6.86 12.75
CA ASN A 406 -18.40 7.89 12.12
C ASN A 406 -19.65 8.19 12.97
N SER A 407 -19.46 8.72 14.19
CA SER A 407 -20.42 9.72 14.67
C SER A 407 -19.95 11.06 14.15
N THR A 408 -20.25 11.36 12.89
CA THR A 408 -20.34 12.75 12.47
C THR A 408 -21.15 13.50 13.52
N GLU A 409 -20.69 14.69 13.87
CA GLU A 409 -21.23 15.61 14.87
C GLU A 409 -22.63 16.15 14.48
N SER A 410 -23.46 15.30 13.89
CA SER A 410 -24.84 15.52 13.46
C SER A 410 -25.73 14.27 13.65
N GLY A 411 -25.29 13.26 14.44
CA GLY A 411 -26.09 12.05 14.67
C GLY A 411 -25.51 11.09 15.72
N LYS A 412 -26.09 11.16 16.92
CA LYS A 412 -25.94 10.31 18.13
C LYS A 412 -25.47 8.86 17.84
N SER A 413 -24.29 8.44 18.32
CA SER A 413 -23.92 7.02 18.33
C SER A 413 -24.54 6.29 19.53
N LEU A 414 -25.04 5.08 19.31
CA LEU A 414 -25.67 4.17 20.29
C LEU A 414 -24.69 3.08 20.78
N SER A 415 -23.37 3.27 20.60
CA SER A 415 -22.38 2.23 20.91
C SER A 415 -22.40 1.80 22.38
N LYS A 416 -22.50 0.48 22.60
CA LYS A 416 -22.49 -0.16 23.92
C LYS A 416 -21.20 -0.99 24.04
N TYR A 417 -20.11 -0.38 24.48
CA TYR A 417 -18.80 -1.05 24.64
C TYR A 417 -18.21 -0.68 26.00
N SER A 418 -17.68 -1.65 26.74
CA SER A 418 -17.11 -1.43 28.08
C SER A 418 -15.70 -1.99 28.19
N TYR A 419 -14.98 -1.55 29.21
CA TYR A 419 -13.64 -1.98 29.55
C TYR A 419 -12.72 -1.87 28.33
N SER A 420 -12.66 -0.66 27.78
CA SER A 420 -11.97 -0.38 26.54
C SER A 420 -10.76 0.53 26.78
N GLY A 421 -9.61 0.16 26.23
CA GLY A 421 -8.38 0.93 26.35
C GLY A 421 -7.65 1.04 25.02
N GLY A 422 -6.91 2.11 24.78
CA GLY A 422 -6.20 2.26 23.51
C GLY A 422 -5.20 1.12 23.22
N ILE A 423 -4.57 0.56 24.25
CA ILE A 423 -3.68 -0.61 24.13
C ILE A 423 -4.43 -1.89 24.51
N ALA A 424 -5.01 -1.94 25.71
CA ALA A 424 -5.66 -3.12 26.26
C ALA A 424 -7.06 -2.83 26.82
N GLY A 425 -8.01 -3.73 26.59
CA GLY A 425 -9.28 -3.68 27.31
C GLY A 425 -9.08 -4.01 28.80
N PHE A 426 -8.60 -5.22 29.07
CA PHE A 426 -8.23 -5.70 30.39
C PHE A 426 -6.73 -5.90 30.52
N ASN A 427 -6.15 -5.49 31.65
CA ASN A 427 -4.75 -5.75 31.96
C ASN A 427 -4.60 -6.50 33.29
N TYR A 428 -3.99 -7.67 33.23
CA TYR A 428 -3.53 -8.50 34.35
C TYR A 428 -2.00 -8.56 34.44
N GLY A 429 -1.30 -8.20 33.36
CA GLY A 429 0.14 -8.26 33.25
C GLY A 429 0.80 -6.88 33.32
N GLU A 430 1.83 -6.69 32.50
CA GLU A 430 2.60 -5.45 32.45
C GLU A 430 2.44 -4.76 31.09
N ILE A 431 2.14 -3.46 31.13
CA ILE A 431 2.14 -2.58 29.96
C ILE A 431 3.09 -1.44 30.26
N SER A 432 4.09 -1.23 29.40
CA SER A 432 5.01 -0.11 29.53
C SER A 432 5.40 0.50 28.20
N GLN A 433 5.96 1.71 28.23
CA GLN A 433 6.44 2.41 27.03
C GLN A 433 5.41 2.47 25.91
N SER A 434 4.12 2.63 26.25
CA SER A 434 3.04 2.49 25.29
C SER A 434 2.25 3.78 25.16
N THR A 435 1.64 3.99 23.99
CA THR A 435 0.99 5.26 23.68
C THR A 435 -0.30 5.09 22.90
N THR A 436 -1.25 5.98 23.19
CA THR A 436 -2.30 6.32 22.24
C THR A 436 -2.11 7.77 21.79
N ASN A 437 -1.79 7.97 20.52
CA ASN A 437 -1.46 9.30 19.98
C ASN A 437 -2.03 9.52 18.57
N GLY A 438 -1.81 10.72 18.02
CA GLY A 438 -2.22 11.07 16.66
C GLY A 438 -3.74 10.99 16.48
N ALA A 439 -4.20 10.16 15.54
CA ALA A 439 -5.63 9.94 15.27
C ALA A 439 -6.34 9.04 16.31
N GLY A 440 -5.59 8.50 17.28
CA GLY A 440 -6.09 7.62 18.33
C GLY A 440 -7.28 8.22 19.08
N LYS A 441 -8.42 7.51 19.11
CA LYS A 441 -9.64 7.98 19.80
C LYS A 441 -10.40 6.84 20.48
N ILE A 442 -10.94 7.12 21.67
CA ILE A 442 -11.79 6.21 22.44
C ILE A 442 -13.13 6.91 22.62
N LEU A 443 -14.15 6.51 21.86
CA LEU A 443 -15.40 7.28 21.75
C LEU A 443 -16.67 6.42 21.86
N PHE A 444 -17.38 6.61 22.97
CA PHE A 444 -18.65 5.92 23.29
C PHE A 444 -19.79 6.88 23.65
N GLN A 445 -19.70 8.14 23.22
CA GLN A 445 -20.65 9.21 23.57
C GLN A 445 -22.05 8.98 22.99
N ARG A 446 -23.09 9.25 23.80
CA ARG A 446 -24.49 9.39 23.37
C ARG A 446 -24.90 10.86 23.38
N ALA A 447 -25.79 11.28 22.46
CA ALA A 447 -26.38 12.60 22.58
C ALA A 447 -27.51 12.58 23.62
N ALA A 448 -27.41 13.46 24.61
CA ALA A 448 -28.51 13.77 25.50
C ALA A 448 -29.69 14.31 24.67
N SER A 449 -30.83 13.64 24.70
CA SER A 449 -32.12 14.31 24.55
C SER A 449 -32.80 14.25 25.91
N ASP A 450 -33.38 15.37 26.32
CA ASP A 450 -33.86 15.72 27.67
C ASP A 450 -35.00 14.84 28.24
N SER A 451 -35.10 13.57 27.88
CA SER A 451 -36.20 12.69 28.30
C SER A 451 -35.69 11.38 28.92
N GLY A 452 -35.77 11.32 30.25
CA GLY A 452 -35.67 10.08 31.04
C GLY A 452 -34.25 9.72 31.45
N ALA A 453 -34.09 9.25 32.69
CA ALA A 453 -32.84 8.71 33.22
C ALA A 453 -32.28 7.66 32.25
N VAL A 454 -31.21 8.02 31.54
CA VAL A 454 -30.53 7.11 30.65
C VAL A 454 -29.57 6.28 31.48
N GLU A 455 -29.82 4.98 31.62
CA GLU A 455 -28.94 4.04 32.34
C GLU A 455 -27.46 4.21 31.93
N PHE A 456 -26.55 4.01 32.89
CA PHE A 456 -25.11 3.96 32.64
C PHE A 456 -24.81 2.70 31.83
N ASN A 457 -24.46 2.84 30.56
CA ASN A 457 -24.43 1.72 29.62
C ASN A 457 -23.04 1.30 29.19
N ASN A 458 -22.01 2.10 29.46
CA ASN A 458 -20.62 1.71 29.33
C ASN A 458 -19.78 2.11 30.54
N VAL A 459 -18.74 1.35 30.82
CA VAL A 459 -17.91 1.49 32.03
C VAL A 459 -16.46 1.18 31.68
N GLY A 460 -15.52 1.95 32.23
CA GLY A 460 -14.09 1.66 32.13
C GLY A 460 -13.51 2.00 30.77
N ALA A 461 -13.17 3.27 30.56
CA ALA A 461 -12.53 3.75 29.34
C ALA A 461 -11.20 4.45 29.67
N GLY A 462 -10.11 4.00 29.06
CA GLY A 462 -8.78 4.59 29.26
C GLY A 462 -8.04 4.85 27.95
N GLY A 463 -7.11 5.80 27.96
CA GLY A 463 -6.24 6.02 26.80
C GLY A 463 -5.29 4.85 26.56
N ILE A 464 -4.90 4.12 27.60
CA ILE A 464 -4.05 2.92 27.51
C ILE A 464 -4.85 1.67 27.90
N VAL A 465 -5.51 1.66 29.06
CA VAL A 465 -6.20 0.48 29.60
C VAL A 465 -7.64 0.79 30.02
N GLY A 466 -8.58 -0.08 29.66
CA GLY A 466 -9.96 -0.01 30.17
C GLY A 466 -10.05 -0.32 31.67
N TYR A 467 -9.59 -1.50 32.07
CA TYR A 467 -9.46 -1.91 33.48
C TYR A 467 -8.09 -2.54 33.76
N ASN A 468 -7.28 -1.87 34.58
CA ASN A 468 -6.04 -2.39 35.15
C ASN A 468 -6.34 -3.16 36.45
N LYS A 469 -6.15 -4.48 36.45
CA LYS A 469 -6.51 -5.37 37.54
C LYS A 469 -5.50 -5.31 38.70
N ALA A 470 -5.89 -5.88 39.84
CA ALA A 470 -5.00 -5.98 40.99
C ALA A 470 -3.73 -6.78 40.64
N GLY A 471 -2.56 -6.22 40.99
CA GLY A 471 -1.25 -6.79 40.66
C GLY A 471 -0.72 -6.44 39.27
N ALA A 472 -1.56 -5.90 38.38
CA ALA A 472 -1.16 -5.47 37.04
C ALA A 472 -0.49 -4.08 37.06
N LYS A 473 0.34 -3.80 36.06
CA LYS A 473 1.11 -2.55 35.98
C LYS A 473 0.88 -1.84 34.64
N VAL A 474 0.70 -0.53 34.72
CA VAL A 474 0.78 0.39 33.58
C VAL A 474 1.83 1.44 33.92
N THR A 475 2.98 1.39 33.25
CA THR A 475 4.10 2.28 33.53
C THR A 475 4.56 3.01 32.29
N THR A 476 5.23 4.17 32.45
CA THR A 476 5.93 4.86 31.35
C THR A 476 5.09 4.98 30.08
N SER A 477 3.79 5.27 30.19
CA SER A 477 2.87 5.26 29.06
C SER A 477 2.07 6.55 28.99
N TYR A 478 1.63 6.93 27.80
CA TYR A 478 1.00 8.24 27.62
C TYR A 478 -0.17 8.29 26.65
N PHE A 479 -1.07 9.24 26.90
CA PHE A 479 -2.15 9.58 26.00
C PHE A 479 -1.95 10.99 25.43
N GLU A 480 -1.91 11.06 24.10
CA GLU A 480 -1.88 12.28 23.28
C GLU A 480 -2.84 12.19 22.09
N GLY A 481 -3.85 11.32 22.21
CA GLY A 481 -4.86 11.12 21.19
C GLY A 481 -5.85 12.28 21.09
N ILE A 482 -6.81 12.15 20.17
CA ILE A 482 -7.83 13.18 19.93
C ILE A 482 -8.78 13.28 21.12
N ARG A 483 -9.34 12.19 21.65
CA ARG A 483 -10.28 12.28 22.79
C ARG A 483 -10.60 10.92 23.40
N ILE A 484 -10.98 10.97 24.68
CA ILE A 484 -11.57 9.87 25.42
C ILE A 484 -12.93 10.35 25.93
N HIS A 485 -14.02 9.70 25.51
CA HIS A 485 -15.36 10.01 26.01
C HIS A 485 -16.21 8.76 26.23
N ALA A 486 -16.65 8.57 27.48
CA ALA A 486 -17.52 7.45 27.88
C ALA A 486 -18.51 7.87 28.99
N ASP A 487 -19.29 6.94 29.51
CA ASP A 487 -20.29 7.18 30.55
C ASP A 487 -19.66 7.21 31.95
N GLN A 488 -18.91 6.16 32.32
CA GLN A 488 -18.42 5.98 33.68
C GLN A 488 -16.99 5.45 33.73
N ALA A 489 -16.22 5.88 34.74
CA ALA A 489 -14.85 5.45 34.99
C ALA A 489 -13.95 5.73 33.77
N VAL A 490 -13.73 7.01 33.51
CA VAL A 490 -12.99 7.51 32.34
C VAL A 490 -11.68 8.14 32.77
N GLY A 491 -10.56 7.61 32.27
CA GLY A 491 -9.22 8.10 32.59
C GLY A 491 -8.40 8.42 31.34
N GLY A 492 -7.49 9.39 31.43
CA GLY A 492 -6.51 9.65 30.37
C GLY A 492 -5.63 8.44 30.09
N ILE A 493 -5.29 7.65 31.11
CA ILE A 493 -4.47 6.44 30.98
C ILE A 493 -5.30 5.19 31.27
N VAL A 494 -5.97 5.14 32.42
CA VAL A 494 -6.72 3.96 32.87
C VAL A 494 -8.15 4.32 33.26
N GLY A 495 -9.13 3.58 32.74
CA GLY A 495 -10.54 3.76 33.15
C GLY A 495 -10.77 3.40 34.61
N ILE A 496 -10.57 2.11 34.95
CA ILE A 496 -10.63 1.59 36.32
C ILE A 496 -9.25 1.05 36.71
N ASN A 497 -8.72 1.46 37.86
CA ASN A 497 -7.43 0.99 38.36
C ASN A 497 -7.55 0.29 39.72
N ALA A 498 -7.19 -0.99 39.75
CA ALA A 498 -6.94 -1.78 40.96
C ALA A 498 -5.46 -2.17 41.11
N GLY A 499 -4.62 -1.89 40.11
CA GLY A 499 -3.19 -2.18 40.10
C GLY A 499 -2.34 -0.92 40.22
N GLU A 500 -1.14 -0.95 39.65
CA GLU A 500 -0.21 0.17 39.65
C GLU A 500 -0.32 1.00 38.36
N VAL A 501 -0.40 2.31 38.52
CA VAL A 501 -0.18 3.29 37.44
C VAL A 501 0.95 4.22 37.87
N SER A 502 2.08 4.18 37.17
CA SER A 502 3.24 5.00 37.53
C SER A 502 3.96 5.59 36.31
N TYR A 503 4.50 6.80 36.45
CA TYR A 503 5.24 7.47 35.35
C TYR A 503 4.44 7.59 34.05
N CYS A 504 3.14 7.88 34.14
CA CYS A 504 2.27 8.02 32.98
C CYS A 504 1.73 9.45 32.86
N TYR A 505 1.36 9.85 31.65
CA TYR A 505 0.77 11.18 31.46
C TYR A 505 -0.32 11.25 30.39
N SER A 506 -1.21 12.22 30.57
CA SER A 506 -2.24 12.57 29.60
C SER A 506 -2.02 14.02 29.18
N ASN A 507 -1.58 14.21 27.94
CA ASN A 507 -1.21 15.52 27.42
C ASN A 507 -2.28 16.08 26.47
N GLY A 508 -2.56 17.36 26.63
CA GLY A 508 -3.62 18.07 25.90
C GLY A 508 -3.11 18.72 24.61
N ARG A 509 -3.74 18.41 23.46
CA ARG A 509 -3.63 19.21 22.24
C ARG A 509 -4.70 20.31 22.22
N TYR A 510 -4.26 21.57 22.36
CA TYR A 510 -5.13 22.75 22.38
C TYR A 510 -5.19 23.42 21.00
N VAL A 511 -6.09 22.92 20.15
CA VAL A 511 -6.31 23.44 18.80
C VAL A 511 -7.68 24.09 18.68
N SER A 512 -7.80 25.03 17.74
CA SER A 512 -9.04 25.77 17.46
C SER A 512 -10.17 24.90 16.91
N SER A 513 -9.85 23.75 16.31
CA SER A 513 -10.83 22.77 15.81
C SER A 513 -11.27 21.78 16.89
N ILE A 514 -12.58 21.53 17.01
CA ILE A 514 -13.15 20.54 17.94
C ILE A 514 -12.83 19.08 17.57
N SER A 515 -12.54 18.82 16.28
CA SER A 515 -12.30 17.49 15.74
C SER A 515 -10.90 16.92 16.02
N SER A 516 -9.97 17.76 16.50
CA SER A 516 -8.56 17.41 16.71
C SER A 516 -8.05 17.76 18.12
N ARG A 517 -8.97 18.04 19.04
CA ARG A 517 -8.67 18.56 20.38
C ARG A 517 -8.73 17.49 21.46
N SER A 518 -7.66 17.35 22.23
CA SER A 518 -7.54 16.39 23.34
C SER A 518 -8.37 16.77 24.56
N TYR A 519 -9.19 15.81 25.02
CA TYR A 519 -9.86 15.86 26.31
C TYR A 519 -10.18 14.46 26.83
N VAL A 520 -10.39 14.38 28.15
CA VAL A 520 -10.90 13.22 28.88
C VAL A 520 -12.26 13.60 29.46
N ALA A 521 -13.33 12.94 29.03
CA ALA A 521 -14.68 13.31 29.47
C ALA A 521 -15.59 12.11 29.74
N GLY A 522 -16.53 12.30 30.66
CA GLY A 522 -17.61 11.34 30.83
C GLY A 522 -18.69 11.79 31.79
N ARG A 523 -19.71 10.95 32.01
CA ARG A 523 -20.83 11.30 32.88
C ARG A 523 -20.44 11.25 34.36
N LYS A 524 -19.69 10.23 34.79
CA LYS A 524 -19.35 9.98 36.20
C LYS A 524 -17.94 9.37 36.35
N GLU A 525 -17.27 9.63 37.46
CA GLU A 525 -15.95 9.05 37.80
C GLU A 525 -14.92 9.31 36.68
N VAL A 526 -14.67 10.59 36.42
CA VAL A 526 -13.71 11.02 35.38
C VAL A 526 -12.45 11.54 36.06
N GLY A 527 -11.28 11.14 35.56
CA GLY A 527 -9.99 11.64 36.03
C GLY A 527 -8.99 11.86 34.91
N GLY A 528 -8.07 12.81 35.08
CA GLY A 528 -7.04 13.10 34.08
C GLY A 528 -6.12 11.90 33.78
N ILE A 529 -5.88 11.02 34.75
CA ILE A 529 -5.08 9.79 34.59
C ILE A 529 -5.92 8.54 34.84
N VAL A 530 -6.62 8.49 35.99
CA VAL A 530 -7.47 7.37 36.39
C VAL A 530 -8.89 7.84 36.65
N GLY A 531 -9.87 7.20 35.99
CA GLY A 531 -11.30 7.49 36.23
C GLY A 531 -11.79 7.01 37.60
N ARG A 532 -11.75 5.69 37.83
CA ARG A 532 -12.07 5.07 39.13
C ARG A 532 -10.84 4.40 39.73
N LEU A 533 -10.47 4.80 40.94
CA LEU A 533 -9.41 4.17 41.72
C LEU A 533 -10.03 3.19 42.74
N GLU A 534 -9.70 1.91 42.63
CA GLU A 534 -10.10 0.89 43.60
C GLU A 534 -9.14 0.84 44.80
N SER A 535 -9.52 0.14 45.87
CA SER A 535 -8.79 0.18 47.15
C SER A 535 -7.36 -0.33 47.09
N THR A 536 -7.04 -1.20 46.14
CA THR A 536 -5.68 -1.72 45.91
C THR A 536 -4.87 -0.91 44.90
N GLY A 537 -5.54 0.02 44.20
CA GLY A 537 -4.92 0.79 43.12
C GLY A 537 -4.00 1.88 43.62
N THR A 538 -2.90 2.12 42.91
CA THR A 538 -1.96 3.22 43.18
C THR A 538 -1.75 4.09 41.95
N VAL A 539 -1.55 5.38 42.16
CA VAL A 539 -1.19 6.35 41.13
C VAL A 539 -0.01 7.18 41.63
N THR A 540 1.13 7.08 40.96
CA THR A 540 2.37 7.75 41.39
C THR A 540 3.10 8.39 40.21
N ASN A 541 3.75 9.53 40.44
CA ASN A 541 4.65 10.14 39.45
C ASN A 541 3.98 10.40 38.08
N CYS A 542 2.70 10.78 38.08
CA CYS A 542 1.93 11.00 36.86
C CYS A 542 1.65 12.48 36.63
N TYR A 543 1.43 12.90 35.39
CA TYR A 543 0.97 14.26 35.12
C TYR A 543 -0.19 14.33 34.13
N ASN A 544 -1.13 15.24 34.36
CA ASN A 544 -2.20 15.51 33.42
C ASN A 544 -2.23 16.99 33.06
N THR A 545 -2.17 17.24 31.76
CA THR A 545 -2.46 18.55 31.21
C THR A 545 -3.73 18.55 30.36
N ALA A 546 -4.17 17.42 29.82
CA ALA A 546 -5.41 17.34 29.05
C ALA A 546 -6.63 17.89 29.83
N ASN A 547 -7.58 18.47 29.09
CA ASN A 547 -8.82 18.95 29.68
C ASN A 547 -9.63 17.77 30.24
N VAL A 548 -10.19 17.92 31.44
CA VAL A 548 -10.95 16.86 32.12
C VAL A 548 -12.37 17.34 32.45
N PHE A 549 -13.40 16.61 32.00
CA PHE A 549 -14.81 16.99 32.16
C PHE A 549 -15.68 15.86 32.73
N ALA A 550 -16.50 16.20 33.72
CA ALA A 550 -17.55 15.34 34.24
C ALA A 550 -18.91 16.05 34.19
N TYR A 551 -19.97 15.30 33.86
CA TYR A 551 -21.33 15.87 33.73
C TYR A 551 -22.22 15.65 34.96
N SER A 552 -21.95 14.63 35.79
CA SER A 552 -22.81 14.28 36.95
C SER A 552 -22.11 14.50 38.30
N ASP A 553 -20.79 14.36 38.34
CA ASP A 553 -19.95 14.56 39.53
C ASP A 553 -18.75 15.48 39.22
N ASP A 554 -17.86 15.66 40.20
CA ASP A 554 -16.67 16.49 40.00
C ASP A 554 -15.53 15.64 39.40
N ALA A 555 -15.01 16.11 38.27
CA ALA A 555 -13.85 15.50 37.62
C ALA A 555 -12.60 15.60 38.52
N GLN A 556 -11.78 14.56 38.53
CA GLN A 556 -10.49 14.54 39.25
C GLN A 556 -9.37 15.02 38.32
N ALA A 557 -8.45 15.84 38.83
CA ALA A 557 -7.35 16.33 38.00
C ALA A 557 -6.37 15.23 37.57
N ILE A 558 -6.19 14.22 38.44
CA ILE A 558 -5.38 13.01 38.20
C ILE A 558 -6.23 11.77 38.46
N ALA A 559 -6.60 11.57 39.73
CA ALA A 559 -7.37 10.47 40.29
C ALA A 559 -7.90 10.93 41.67
N THR A 560 -8.72 10.10 42.36
CA THR A 560 -9.16 10.42 43.72
C THR A 560 -8.02 10.51 44.74
N SER A 561 -6.92 9.76 44.51
CA SER A 561 -5.68 9.84 45.29
C SER A 561 -4.48 9.60 44.38
N ALA A 562 -3.40 10.35 44.58
CA ALA A 562 -2.14 10.21 43.86
C ALA A 562 -0.95 10.66 44.74
N THR A 563 0.27 10.30 44.35
CA THR A 563 1.49 10.79 45.00
C THR A 563 2.47 11.31 43.96
N ASN A 564 3.21 12.38 44.29
CA ASN A 564 4.25 12.96 43.42
C ASN A 564 3.74 13.31 42.01
N SER A 565 2.51 13.81 41.89
CA SER A 565 1.85 14.03 40.59
C SER A 565 1.62 15.50 40.28
N VAL A 566 1.64 15.87 39.01
CA VAL A 566 1.50 17.26 38.54
C VAL A 566 0.21 17.44 37.73
N TYR A 567 -0.58 18.48 37.98
CA TYR A 567 -1.85 18.68 37.28
C TYR A 567 -2.23 20.13 37.09
N VAL A 568 -3.02 20.42 36.05
CA VAL A 568 -3.56 21.76 35.81
C VAL A 568 -4.82 21.98 36.66
N SER A 569 -4.83 23.07 37.43
CA SER A 569 -5.91 23.38 38.38
C SER A 569 -7.20 23.89 37.73
N THR A 570 -7.16 24.29 36.47
CA THR A 570 -8.30 24.76 35.68
C THR A 570 -8.09 24.33 34.24
N ASN A 571 -9.13 23.81 33.59
CA ASN A 571 -9.06 23.40 32.18
C ASN A 571 -8.62 24.59 31.31
N PRO A 572 -7.49 24.49 30.57
CA PRO A 572 -6.97 25.60 29.76
C PRO A 572 -7.89 26.07 28.64
N ASP A 573 -8.78 25.20 28.15
CA ASP A 573 -9.71 25.54 27.09
C ASP A 573 -11.16 25.37 27.57
N THR A 574 -11.88 26.48 27.73
CA THR A 574 -13.29 26.51 28.15
C THR A 574 -14.28 26.32 26.99
N ASN A 575 -13.79 26.24 25.75
CA ASN A 575 -14.57 26.10 24.51
C ASN A 575 -14.83 24.63 24.12
N THR A 576 -14.53 23.71 25.02
CA THR A 576 -14.33 22.25 24.82
C THR A 576 -15.56 21.37 25.01
N ALA A 577 -16.67 21.90 25.50
CA ALA A 577 -17.87 21.09 25.68
C ALA A 577 -19.12 21.90 25.36
N TRP A 578 -19.72 21.64 24.20
CA TRP A 578 -21.14 21.92 23.95
C TRP A 578 -21.58 23.33 24.35
N SER A 579 -20.99 24.34 23.72
CA SER A 579 -21.12 25.74 24.14
C SER A 579 -22.59 26.23 24.23
N LYS A 580 -22.93 26.75 25.41
CA LYS A 580 -23.77 27.93 25.68
C LYS A 580 -25.29 27.89 25.44
N SER A 581 -25.93 26.78 25.04
CA SER A 581 -27.40 26.80 24.83
C SER A 581 -28.24 25.64 25.36
N ASN A 582 -27.64 24.55 25.87
CA ASN A 582 -28.40 23.38 26.34
C ASN A 582 -28.02 22.94 27.77
N SER A 583 -28.96 22.29 28.43
CA SER A 583 -28.98 21.59 29.74
C SER A 583 -27.84 20.58 30.02
N ALA A 584 -26.77 20.53 29.22
CA ALA A 584 -25.72 19.50 29.24
C ALA A 584 -24.30 20.09 29.34
N SER A 585 -24.10 21.18 30.09
CA SER A 585 -22.75 21.71 30.38
C SER A 585 -22.03 20.83 31.42
N PRO A 586 -20.69 20.70 31.36
CA PRO A 586 -19.92 20.05 32.42
C PRO A 586 -20.14 20.74 33.76
N LYS A 587 -20.07 19.97 34.85
CA LYS A 587 -20.42 20.45 36.21
C LYS A 587 -19.51 21.59 36.67
N THR A 588 -18.22 21.50 36.40
CA THR A 588 -17.21 22.51 36.72
C THR A 588 -16.13 22.56 35.64
N ASN A 589 -15.41 23.68 35.55
CA ASN A 589 -14.18 23.81 34.74
C ASN A 589 -12.88 23.62 35.56
N SER A 590 -13.02 23.36 36.87
CA SER A 590 -11.92 23.19 37.81
C SER A 590 -11.97 21.76 38.37
N PRO A 591 -11.10 20.85 37.88
CA PRO A 591 -11.00 19.50 38.41
C PRO A 591 -10.56 19.49 39.88
N VAL A 592 -10.99 18.49 40.62
CA VAL A 592 -10.65 18.27 42.03
C VAL A 592 -9.21 17.81 42.16
N ALA A 593 -8.48 18.40 43.10
CA ALA A 593 -7.12 18.00 43.44
C ALA A 593 -7.07 16.56 44.00
N PRO A 594 -6.10 15.73 43.60
CA PRO A 594 -5.95 14.39 44.16
C PRO A 594 -5.56 14.45 45.64
N ALA A 595 -6.15 13.56 46.45
CA ALA A 595 -5.64 13.29 47.80
C ALA A 595 -4.23 12.67 47.73
N GLY A 596 -3.53 12.62 48.87
CA GLY A 596 -2.17 12.06 48.96
C GLY A 596 -1.08 13.13 49.12
N SER A 597 0.17 12.75 48.85
CA SER A 597 1.35 13.56 49.20
C SER A 597 2.09 14.07 47.97
N ASN A 598 2.73 15.24 48.11
CA ASN A 598 3.62 15.84 47.09
C ASN A 598 2.98 16.05 45.71
N ASN A 599 1.66 16.27 45.64
CA ASN A 599 1.00 16.62 44.39
C ASN A 599 1.10 18.13 44.15
N VAL A 600 1.42 18.54 42.92
CA VAL A 600 1.68 19.94 42.53
C VAL A 600 0.62 20.40 41.54
N SER A 601 -0.06 21.51 41.86
CA SER A 601 -1.01 22.17 40.96
C SER A 601 -0.33 23.26 40.13
N VAL A 602 -0.64 23.33 38.84
CA VAL A 602 -0.16 24.39 37.93
C VAL A 602 -1.35 25.27 37.46
N THR A 603 -1.09 26.55 37.18
CA THR A 603 -2.12 27.52 36.72
C THR A 603 -2.18 27.60 35.19
N SER A 604 -3.38 27.66 34.62
CA SER A 604 -3.65 27.54 33.18
C SER A 604 -3.14 28.69 32.29
N SER A 605 -2.81 29.85 32.86
CA SER A 605 -2.41 31.06 32.11
C SER A 605 -1.09 30.93 31.33
N VAL A 606 -0.39 29.80 31.46
CA VAL A 606 0.84 29.45 30.71
C VAL A 606 0.54 28.58 29.48
N LEU A 607 -0.68 28.04 29.35
CA LEU A 607 -1.05 27.02 28.37
C LEU A 607 -1.98 27.51 27.24
N GLU A 608 -2.48 28.75 27.33
CA GLU A 608 -3.35 29.35 26.32
C GLU A 608 -2.53 29.97 25.17
N GLY A 609 -2.60 29.40 23.96
CA GLY A 609 -2.29 30.14 22.73
C GLY A 609 -1.22 29.60 21.77
N THR A 610 -0.64 28.41 22.00
CA THR A 610 0.26 27.77 21.03
C THR A 610 -0.27 26.37 20.67
N GLU A 611 -0.10 25.93 19.42
CA GLU A 611 -0.41 24.54 19.00
C GLU A 611 0.52 23.49 19.66
N SER A 612 1.26 23.88 20.70
CA SER A 612 2.36 23.15 21.30
C SER A 612 1.93 22.51 22.62
N ALA A 613 2.53 21.35 22.91
CA ALA A 613 2.37 20.60 24.15
C ALA A 613 2.51 21.50 25.39
N SER A 614 1.76 21.18 26.43
CA SER A 614 1.75 21.96 27.67
C SER A 614 3.14 22.11 28.30
N SER A 615 3.53 23.34 28.59
CA SER A 615 4.79 23.69 29.24
C SER A 615 4.74 23.40 30.75
N LEU A 616 5.54 22.45 31.24
CA LEU A 616 5.83 22.32 32.68
C LEU A 616 7.24 22.85 32.95
N THR A 617 7.42 23.54 34.07
CA THR A 617 8.71 24.04 34.53
C THR A 617 9.63 22.92 35.04
N ALA A 618 10.94 23.15 35.04
CA ALA A 618 11.91 22.21 35.61
C ALA A 618 11.61 21.82 37.07
N SER A 619 11.03 22.73 37.86
CA SER A 619 10.62 22.45 39.25
C SER A 619 9.43 21.47 39.31
N GLU A 620 8.46 21.63 38.42
CA GLU A 620 7.31 20.71 38.32
C GLU A 620 7.77 19.33 37.86
N VAL A 621 8.66 19.26 36.86
CA VAL A 621 9.25 18.00 36.39
C VAL A 621 10.01 17.27 37.49
N SER A 622 10.73 17.99 38.35
CA SER A 622 11.48 17.36 39.47
C SER A 622 10.58 16.58 40.44
N THR A 623 9.28 16.90 40.50
CA THR A 623 8.29 16.19 41.32
C THR A 623 7.97 14.80 40.75
N LEU A 624 8.02 14.65 39.43
CA LEU A 624 7.59 13.44 38.71
C LEU A 624 8.64 12.31 38.73
N GLY A 625 9.82 12.54 39.30
CA GLY A 625 10.86 11.54 39.42
C GLY A 625 11.68 11.34 38.14
N SER A 626 12.46 10.25 38.11
CA SER A 626 13.59 10.09 37.17
C SER A 626 13.21 9.63 35.77
N GLU A 627 11.99 9.19 35.51
CA GLU A 627 11.59 8.68 34.18
C GLU A 627 11.25 9.80 33.19
N TYR A 628 11.11 11.04 33.67
CA TYR A 628 10.85 12.20 32.83
C TYR A 628 12.14 12.95 32.51
N GLU A 629 12.17 13.55 31.34
CA GLU A 629 13.20 14.49 30.94
C GLU A 629 12.60 15.84 30.53
N TYR A 630 13.28 16.90 30.95
CA TYR A 630 12.96 18.27 30.61
C TYR A 630 13.79 18.68 29.39
N ILE A 631 13.13 19.00 28.28
CA ILE A 631 13.78 19.49 27.06
C ILE A 631 13.70 21.02 27.04
N THR A 632 14.77 21.68 26.57
CA THR A 632 14.82 23.13 26.36
C THR A 632 13.59 23.62 25.57
N GLY A 633 12.82 24.56 26.12
CA GLY A 633 11.54 25.01 25.56
C GLY A 633 10.29 24.41 26.22
N ASP A 634 10.38 24.09 27.51
CA ASP A 634 9.30 23.63 28.40
C ASP A 634 8.60 22.31 28.01
N THR A 635 9.19 21.51 27.11
CA THR A 635 8.60 20.23 26.72
C THR A 635 9.04 19.12 27.67
N VAL A 636 8.07 18.41 28.24
CA VAL A 636 8.30 17.25 29.13
C VAL A 636 7.91 15.99 28.40
N ARG A 637 8.79 15.00 28.41
CA ARG A 637 8.50 13.67 27.88
C ARG A 637 9.11 12.59 28.77
N LEU A 638 8.65 11.37 28.61
CA LEU A 638 9.32 10.21 29.19
C LEU A 638 10.62 9.96 28.44
N LYS A 639 11.65 9.50 29.15
CA LYS A 639 12.97 9.24 28.56
C LYS A 639 12.94 8.28 27.38
N TRP A 640 12.04 7.30 27.39
CA TRP A 640 11.90 6.36 26.28
C TRP A 640 11.33 7.01 25.01
N GLU A 641 10.60 8.12 25.11
CA GLU A 641 10.11 8.86 23.93
C GLU A 641 11.24 9.59 23.21
N GLY A 642 12.26 10.02 23.97
CA GLY A 642 13.46 10.67 23.45
C GLY A 642 14.50 9.73 22.89
N LYS A 643 14.40 8.45 23.23
CA LYS A 643 15.00 7.37 22.46
C LYS A 643 14.21 7.26 21.16
N VAL A 644 14.50 8.14 20.19
CA VAL A 644 14.34 7.79 18.78
C VAL A 644 15.00 6.42 18.66
N ALA A 645 14.18 5.39 18.48
CA ALA A 645 14.55 4.00 18.26
C ALA A 645 16.02 3.68 18.64
N GLU A 646 16.26 3.17 19.86
CA GLU A 646 17.55 2.50 20.13
C GLU A 646 17.84 1.56 18.96
N GLU A 647 18.95 1.87 18.26
CA GLU A 647 19.43 1.28 17.01
C GLU A 647 18.42 0.33 16.38
N VAL A 648 17.49 0.89 15.58
CA VAL A 648 16.86 0.05 14.57
C VAL A 648 18.03 -0.57 13.84
N ALA A 649 18.20 -1.89 13.94
CA ALA A 649 19.34 -2.58 13.37
C ALA A 649 19.51 -2.06 11.94
N THR A 650 20.71 -1.58 11.63
CA THR A 650 21.00 -0.96 10.35
C THR A 650 21.99 -1.82 9.62
N ILE A 651 21.77 -1.97 8.33
CA ILE A 651 22.76 -2.57 7.44
C ILE A 651 23.31 -1.45 6.58
N VAL A 652 24.62 -1.32 6.61
CA VAL A 652 25.37 -0.44 5.72
C VAL A 652 25.62 -1.19 4.43
N VAL A 653 25.18 -0.64 3.30
CA VAL A 653 25.40 -1.24 1.98
C VAL A 653 26.40 -0.39 1.23
N ASN A 654 27.57 -0.97 0.94
CA ASN A 654 28.66 -0.33 0.22
C ASN A 654 28.75 -0.83 -1.21
N TYR A 655 29.11 0.06 -2.11
CA TYR A 655 29.23 -0.18 -3.54
C TYR A 655 30.63 0.18 -4.01
N TYR A 656 31.33 -0.77 -4.64
CA TYR A 656 32.73 -0.66 -5.06
C TYR A 656 32.90 -0.82 -6.57
N ASP A 657 33.85 -0.06 -7.14
CA ASP A 657 34.44 -0.29 -8.46
C ASP A 657 35.90 -0.72 -8.28
N GLY A 658 36.15 -2.02 -8.43
CA GLY A 658 37.43 -2.60 -8.02
C GLY A 658 37.67 -2.40 -6.52
N GLU A 659 38.71 -1.64 -6.16
CA GLU A 659 39.04 -1.27 -4.77
C GLU A 659 38.43 0.09 -4.34
N GLU A 660 37.83 0.85 -5.25
CA GLU A 660 37.31 2.19 -4.98
C GLU A 660 35.87 2.14 -4.49
N LEU A 661 35.58 2.74 -3.32
CA LEU A 661 34.21 2.89 -2.81
C LEU A 661 33.49 4.02 -3.55
N VAL A 662 32.45 3.68 -4.31
CA VAL A 662 31.71 4.62 -5.16
C VAL A 662 30.39 5.10 -4.54
N HIS A 663 29.78 4.34 -3.61
CA HIS A 663 28.57 4.74 -2.90
C HIS A 663 28.37 3.97 -1.59
N THR A 664 27.66 4.56 -0.64
CA THR A 664 27.21 3.91 0.59
C THR A 664 25.77 4.34 0.90
N GLU A 665 24.92 3.36 1.20
CA GLU A 665 23.56 3.58 1.69
C GLU A 665 23.34 2.83 3.01
N THR A 666 22.34 3.22 3.79
CA THR A 666 22.01 2.54 5.06
C THR A 666 20.53 2.25 5.11
N ILE A 667 20.17 0.98 5.24
CA ILE A 667 18.79 0.56 5.47
C ILE A 667 18.57 0.28 6.95
N LYS A 668 17.38 0.63 7.46
CA LYS A 668 16.95 0.36 8.82
C LYS A 668 15.96 -0.81 8.84
N ASN A 669 15.97 -1.59 9.91
CA ASN A 669 14.96 -2.62 10.20
C ASN A 669 13.60 -2.01 10.59
N GLU A 670 13.05 -1.16 9.72
CA GLU A 670 11.71 -0.58 9.86
C GLU A 670 10.74 -1.32 8.94
N LEU A 671 9.51 -1.52 9.40
CA LEU A 671 8.49 -2.28 8.69
C LEU A 671 8.19 -1.65 7.31
N GLY A 672 8.43 -2.40 6.23
CA GLY A 672 8.25 -1.91 4.85
C GLY A 672 9.48 -1.23 4.25
N SER A 673 10.63 -1.22 4.93
CA SER A 673 11.90 -0.73 4.37
C SER A 673 12.37 -1.62 3.23
N SER A 674 12.64 -1.01 2.08
CA SER A 674 13.24 -1.66 0.92
C SER A 674 14.37 -0.78 0.37
N LEU A 675 15.47 -1.41 -0.04
CA LEU A 675 16.61 -0.80 -0.70
C LEU A 675 16.60 -1.19 -2.18
N THR A 676 16.70 -0.23 -3.09
CA THR A 676 17.00 -0.53 -4.50
C THR A 676 18.49 -0.35 -4.70
N LEU A 677 19.16 -1.23 -5.43
CA LEU A 677 20.62 -1.15 -5.59
C LEU A 677 21.05 0.16 -6.29
N TYR A 678 22.23 0.66 -5.90
CA TYR A 678 22.80 1.90 -6.44
C TYR A 678 22.96 1.82 -7.96
N ALA A 679 22.46 2.82 -8.68
CA ALA A 679 22.60 2.91 -10.13
C ALA A 679 23.98 3.50 -10.48
N TYR A 680 24.97 2.62 -10.73
CA TYR A 680 26.35 3.02 -11.06
C TYR A 680 26.62 3.10 -12.56
N ASN A 681 27.56 3.97 -12.93
CA ASN A 681 27.89 4.36 -14.29
C ASN A 681 29.39 4.69 -14.38
N LYS A 682 30.10 4.16 -15.38
CA LYS A 682 31.53 4.41 -15.61
C LYS A 682 31.82 4.68 -17.09
N THR A 683 32.47 5.80 -17.39
CA THR A 683 32.83 6.19 -18.76
C THR A 683 33.68 5.12 -19.44
N GLY A 684 33.31 4.74 -20.66
CA GLY A 684 34.01 3.72 -21.45
C GLY A 684 33.71 2.27 -21.06
N TYR A 685 32.76 2.04 -20.15
CA TYR A 685 32.35 0.70 -19.71
C TYR A 685 30.82 0.55 -19.67
N THR A 686 30.32 -0.63 -20.06
CA THR A 686 28.98 -1.11 -19.75
C THR A 686 28.96 -1.67 -18.34
N VAL A 687 28.03 -1.20 -17.49
CA VAL A 687 27.81 -1.73 -16.13
C VAL A 687 26.74 -2.80 -16.18
N ASN A 688 27.13 -4.07 -15.99
CA ASN A 688 26.22 -5.22 -16.09
C ASN A 688 25.35 -5.40 -14.84
N GLY A 689 25.82 -4.94 -13.67
CA GLY A 689 25.15 -5.09 -12.38
C GLY A 689 26.13 -5.11 -11.22
N TRP A 690 25.70 -5.69 -10.10
CA TRP A 690 26.46 -5.80 -8.85
C TRP A 690 26.73 -7.25 -8.46
N LYS A 691 27.89 -7.51 -7.87
CA LYS A 691 28.30 -8.82 -7.33
C LYS A 691 28.69 -8.71 -5.87
N LEU A 692 28.54 -9.76 -5.05
CA LEU A 692 28.94 -9.71 -3.63
C LEU A 692 30.46 -9.80 -3.42
N SER A 693 31.19 -10.23 -4.44
CA SER A 693 32.65 -10.22 -4.49
C SER A 693 33.13 -10.21 -5.94
N ALA A 694 34.39 -9.87 -6.17
CA ALA A 694 35.00 -9.93 -7.50
C ALA A 694 34.94 -11.33 -8.16
N ASP A 695 34.89 -12.38 -7.33
CA ASP A 695 34.86 -13.78 -7.77
C ASP A 695 33.44 -14.39 -7.83
N SER A 696 32.40 -13.61 -7.50
CA SER A 696 31.01 -14.10 -7.47
C SER A 696 30.42 -14.21 -8.88
N GLU A 697 29.77 -15.33 -9.18
CA GLU A 697 29.04 -15.55 -10.44
C GLU A 697 27.62 -14.94 -10.41
N THR A 698 27.06 -14.70 -9.22
CA THR A 698 25.70 -14.15 -9.05
C THR A 698 25.68 -12.65 -9.30
N LEU A 699 24.93 -12.24 -10.32
CA LEU A 699 24.76 -10.85 -10.73
C LEU A 699 23.41 -10.30 -10.24
N TYR A 700 23.45 -9.22 -9.48
CA TYR A 700 22.28 -8.50 -8.99
C TYR A 700 22.03 -7.26 -9.86
N ASP A 701 20.82 -7.14 -10.42
CA ASP A 701 20.46 -6.01 -11.27
C ASP A 701 20.18 -4.74 -10.45
N LYS A 702 20.42 -3.56 -11.05
CA LYS A 702 20.18 -2.24 -10.46
C LYS A 702 18.71 -1.96 -10.15
N THR A 703 17.77 -2.73 -10.71
CA THR A 703 16.33 -2.58 -10.46
C THR A 703 15.83 -3.47 -9.33
N GLN A 704 16.66 -4.38 -8.82
CA GLN A 704 16.28 -5.33 -7.78
C GLN A 704 16.12 -4.62 -6.43
N GLY A 705 14.93 -4.78 -5.85
CA GLY A 705 14.64 -4.33 -4.49
C GLY A 705 15.02 -5.40 -3.46
N PHE A 706 15.66 -4.99 -2.38
CA PHE A 706 16.01 -5.80 -1.23
C PHE A 706 15.23 -5.34 0.00
N THR A 707 14.66 -6.25 0.77
CA THR A 707 14.17 -5.94 2.11
C THR A 707 15.33 -5.89 3.11
N TYR A 708 15.10 -5.31 4.29
CA TYR A 708 16.08 -5.36 5.38
C TYR A 708 16.55 -6.79 5.67
N ALA A 709 15.62 -7.74 5.76
CA ALA A 709 15.95 -9.14 6.07
C ALA A 709 16.74 -9.85 4.97
N GLU A 710 16.59 -9.43 3.71
CA GLU A 710 17.39 -9.97 2.59
C GLU A 710 18.82 -9.49 2.65
N LEU A 711 19.05 -8.23 3.05
CA LEU A 711 20.39 -7.72 3.30
C LEU A 711 21.00 -8.31 4.57
N ASP A 712 20.20 -8.56 5.61
CA ASP A 712 20.64 -9.13 6.89
C ASP A 712 21.16 -10.56 6.72
N ALA A 713 20.59 -11.30 5.77
CA ALA A 713 21.08 -12.64 5.40
C ALA A 713 22.39 -12.62 4.58
N LEU A 714 22.70 -11.49 3.94
CA LEU A 714 23.94 -11.28 3.18
C LEU A 714 25.03 -10.62 4.04
N ASP A 715 24.66 -10.18 5.23
CA ASP A 715 25.50 -9.45 6.16
C ASP A 715 26.54 -10.36 6.82
N THR A 716 27.76 -9.85 6.98
CA THR A 716 28.81 -10.52 7.76
C THR A 716 29.18 -9.79 9.04
N ASP A 717 28.79 -8.50 9.23
CA ASP A 717 29.07 -7.68 10.43
C ASP A 717 28.36 -6.28 10.40
N GLY A 718 27.06 -6.21 10.13
CA GLY A 718 26.29 -4.98 9.89
C GLY A 718 26.55 -4.28 8.55
N THR A 719 27.26 -4.93 7.62
CA THR A 719 27.70 -4.40 6.34
C THR A 719 27.60 -5.41 5.20
N VAL A 720 27.00 -4.99 4.07
CA VAL A 720 26.98 -5.73 2.81
C VAL A 720 27.79 -4.95 1.76
N ASN A 721 28.67 -5.63 1.03
CA ASN A 721 29.51 -5.01 0.00
C ASN A 721 29.13 -5.56 -1.38
N PHE A 722 28.89 -4.65 -2.33
CA PHE A 722 28.64 -4.95 -3.73
C PHE A 722 29.78 -4.40 -4.59
N TYR A 723 30.19 -5.14 -5.62
CA TYR A 723 31.25 -4.81 -6.57
C TYR A 723 30.68 -4.73 -7.98
N ALA A 724 30.98 -3.66 -8.70
CA ALA A 724 30.48 -3.42 -10.05
C ALA A 724 31.05 -4.42 -11.05
N ASP A 725 30.19 -5.00 -11.89
CA ASP A 725 30.60 -5.81 -13.04
C ASP A 725 30.66 -4.93 -14.30
N LEU A 726 31.85 -4.81 -14.91
CA LEU A 726 32.14 -3.82 -15.95
C LEU A 726 32.68 -4.49 -17.23
N THR A 727 32.19 -4.05 -18.39
CA THR A 727 32.67 -4.48 -19.71
C THR A 727 33.13 -3.26 -20.52
N GLU A 728 34.38 -3.24 -20.99
CA GLU A 728 34.94 -2.10 -21.74
C GLU A 728 34.28 -1.95 -23.13
N VAL A 729 33.95 -0.72 -23.52
CA VAL A 729 33.32 -0.40 -24.82
C VAL A 729 34.36 0.26 -25.73
N SER A 730 34.66 -0.33 -26.88
CA SER A 730 35.60 0.21 -27.87
C SER A 730 34.95 1.28 -28.77
N GLU A 731 35.65 2.40 -28.97
CA GLU A 731 35.25 3.72 -29.51
C GLU A 731 34.68 3.80 -30.95
N ASP A 732 33.82 4.79 -31.21
CA ASP A 732 33.72 5.58 -32.45
C ASP A 732 33.32 7.04 -32.10
N LYS A 733 34.28 7.97 -31.98
CA LYS A 733 34.07 9.36 -31.47
C LYS A 733 33.98 10.50 -32.52
N ASN A 734 33.80 10.24 -33.83
CA ASN A 734 33.94 11.31 -34.86
C ASN A 734 32.72 11.61 -35.79
N ALA A 735 31.54 11.00 -35.61
CA ALA A 735 30.35 11.29 -36.44
C ALA A 735 29.25 12.03 -35.65
N LEU A 736 28.69 13.13 -36.18
CA LEU A 736 27.51 13.82 -35.60
C LEU A 736 26.22 13.11 -36.07
N VAL A 737 25.53 12.45 -35.15
CA VAL A 737 24.36 11.61 -35.42
C VAL A 737 23.06 12.34 -35.06
N VAL A 738 22.23 12.57 -36.08
CA VAL A 738 20.93 13.23 -35.98
C VAL A 738 19.81 12.21 -36.14
N ALA A 739 19.09 11.92 -35.05
CA ALA A 739 17.93 11.04 -35.07
C ALA A 739 16.67 11.78 -35.53
N TYR A 740 15.88 11.16 -36.41
CA TYR A 740 14.61 11.75 -36.88
C TYR A 740 13.54 10.68 -37.11
N LEU A 741 12.27 11.11 -37.05
CA LEU A 741 11.10 10.31 -37.38
C LEU A 741 10.73 10.48 -38.87
N PRO A 742 10.85 9.44 -39.72
CA PRO A 742 10.65 9.57 -41.17
C PRO A 742 9.28 10.09 -41.57
N SER A 743 8.25 9.87 -40.75
CA SER A 743 6.88 10.31 -40.99
C SER A 743 6.70 11.82 -41.14
N TYR A 744 7.66 12.64 -40.70
CA TYR A 744 7.56 14.10 -40.71
C TYR A 744 8.59 14.81 -41.59
N PHE A 745 9.56 14.08 -42.14
CA PHE A 745 10.65 14.62 -42.94
C PHE A 745 10.68 13.96 -44.31
N THR A 746 10.67 14.75 -45.38
CA THR A 746 10.82 14.22 -46.74
C THR A 746 12.31 14.07 -47.08
N GLU A 747 12.66 13.15 -47.98
CA GLU A 747 14.04 13.00 -48.48
C GLU A 747 14.60 14.34 -48.99
N GLN A 748 13.78 15.13 -49.69
CA GLN A 748 14.18 16.46 -50.18
C GLN A 748 14.47 17.45 -49.04
N THR A 749 13.71 17.39 -47.94
CA THR A 749 13.96 18.26 -46.77
C THR A 749 15.26 17.88 -46.07
N LEU A 750 15.54 16.58 -45.93
CA LEU A 750 16.78 16.07 -45.34
C LEU A 750 18.01 16.45 -46.18
N GLU A 751 17.91 16.34 -47.50
CA GLU A 751 19.02 16.69 -48.40
C GLU A 751 19.30 18.19 -48.41
N ASN A 752 18.25 19.02 -48.32
CA ASN A 752 18.40 20.46 -48.16
C ASN A 752 19.06 20.82 -46.81
N MET A 753 18.73 20.10 -45.73
CA MET A 753 19.35 20.30 -44.42
C MET A 753 20.83 19.89 -44.43
N LYS A 754 21.17 18.73 -45.01
CA LYS A 754 22.57 18.29 -45.20
C LYS A 754 23.37 19.32 -46.01
N THR A 755 22.84 19.75 -47.15
CA THR A 755 23.50 20.74 -48.03
C THR A 755 23.72 22.08 -47.33
N ALA A 756 22.72 22.58 -46.61
CA ALA A 756 22.83 23.82 -45.86
C ALA A 756 23.85 23.72 -44.71
N TYR A 757 23.90 22.57 -44.03
CA TYR A 757 24.82 22.31 -42.94
C TYR A 757 26.27 22.17 -43.43
N SER A 758 26.53 21.42 -44.50
CA SER A 758 27.87 21.34 -45.10
C SER A 758 28.41 22.72 -45.49
N LYS A 759 27.55 23.56 -46.09
CA LYS A 759 27.92 24.94 -46.45
C LYS A 759 28.19 25.82 -45.22
N PHE A 760 27.50 25.57 -44.11
CA PHE A 760 27.75 26.24 -42.84
C PHE A 760 29.10 25.82 -42.23
N CYS A 761 29.42 24.53 -42.21
CA CYS A 761 30.71 24.04 -41.71
C CYS A 761 31.89 24.59 -42.53
N GLU A 762 31.75 24.64 -43.86
CA GLU A 762 32.72 25.28 -44.76
C GLU A 762 32.89 26.77 -44.48
N THR A 763 31.79 27.49 -44.21
CA THR A 763 31.84 28.95 -43.95
C THR A 763 32.47 29.29 -42.59
N ASN A 764 32.35 28.39 -41.61
CA ASN A 764 32.78 28.62 -40.22
C ASN A 764 34.01 27.79 -39.80
N ASN A 765 34.66 27.08 -40.74
CA ASN A 765 35.87 26.31 -40.49
C ASN A 765 35.70 25.18 -39.45
N ILE A 766 34.51 24.59 -39.36
CA ILE A 766 34.15 23.50 -38.42
C ILE A 766 34.48 22.15 -39.10
N VAL A 767 35.20 21.28 -38.40
CA VAL A 767 35.62 19.95 -38.91
C VAL A 767 34.79 18.86 -38.23
N ILE A 768 33.95 18.16 -39.00
CA ILE A 768 33.19 16.96 -38.60
C ILE A 768 33.42 15.92 -39.69
N GLU A 769 33.78 14.67 -39.32
CA GLU A 769 34.13 13.63 -40.30
C GLU A 769 32.90 13.02 -41.00
N ASP A 770 31.76 12.91 -40.30
CA ASP A 770 30.50 12.45 -40.90
C ASP A 770 29.24 13.08 -40.24
N LEU A 771 28.20 13.36 -41.04
CA LEU A 771 26.87 13.84 -40.58
C LEU A 771 25.81 12.80 -40.93
N VAL A 772 25.36 12.07 -39.91
CA VAL A 772 24.52 10.90 -40.10
C VAL A 772 23.09 11.20 -39.68
N PHE A 773 22.14 11.19 -40.63
CA PHE A 773 20.72 11.25 -40.31
C PHE A 773 20.16 9.83 -40.18
N ARG A 774 19.80 9.43 -38.96
CA ARG A 774 19.29 8.09 -38.65
C ARG A 774 17.78 8.08 -38.51
N ALA A 775 17.14 7.27 -39.34
CA ALA A 775 15.69 7.06 -39.35
C ALA A 775 15.27 6.06 -38.28
N TYR A 776 14.27 6.42 -37.50
CA TYR A 776 13.66 5.57 -36.48
C TYR A 776 12.20 5.32 -36.84
N ASN A 777 11.87 4.06 -37.17
CA ASN A 777 10.59 3.66 -37.77
C ASN A 777 9.52 3.27 -36.73
N GLN A 778 9.71 3.61 -35.45
CA GLN A 778 8.81 3.28 -34.36
C GLN A 778 7.46 4.02 -34.48
N LYS A 779 6.37 3.35 -34.09
CA LYS A 779 5.00 3.88 -34.20
C LYS A 779 4.56 4.72 -33.00
N ALA A 780 5.20 4.53 -31.85
CA ALA A 780 4.86 5.19 -30.59
C ALA A 780 6.09 5.86 -29.97
N VAL A 781 5.83 6.89 -29.16
CA VAL A 781 6.84 7.80 -28.62
C VAL A 781 7.74 7.14 -27.57
N ALA A 782 7.16 6.29 -26.72
CA ALA A 782 7.92 5.54 -25.72
C ALA A 782 8.98 4.64 -26.40
N ASP A 783 8.61 3.99 -27.50
CA ASP A 783 9.51 3.14 -28.28
C ASP A 783 10.63 3.96 -28.96
N TYR A 784 10.36 5.23 -29.32
CA TYR A 784 11.33 6.12 -29.94
C TYR A 784 12.41 6.56 -28.96
N THR A 785 12.04 7.01 -27.76
CA THR A 785 13.00 7.41 -26.72
C THR A 785 13.76 6.21 -26.15
N THR A 786 13.09 5.06 -25.97
CA THR A 786 13.75 3.83 -25.52
C THR A 786 14.75 3.31 -26.56
N ALA A 787 14.41 3.32 -27.86
CA ALA A 787 15.35 2.92 -28.90
C ALA A 787 16.60 3.82 -28.95
N ILE A 788 16.42 5.14 -28.80
CA ILE A 788 17.55 6.09 -28.76
C ILE A 788 18.42 5.87 -27.51
N ALA A 789 17.80 5.59 -26.35
CA ALA A 789 18.51 5.28 -25.12
C ALA A 789 19.31 3.96 -25.23
N THR A 790 18.81 2.98 -25.98
CA THR A 790 19.50 1.71 -26.23
C THR A 790 20.71 1.86 -27.16
N ASP A 791 20.65 2.75 -28.17
CA ASP A 791 21.71 2.87 -29.19
C ASP A 791 22.94 3.66 -28.72
N GLY A 792 22.78 4.65 -27.83
CA GLY A 792 23.88 5.29 -27.09
C GLY A 792 24.81 6.24 -27.87
N ASP A 793 24.55 6.53 -29.15
CA ASP A 793 25.45 7.30 -30.04
C ASP A 793 24.77 8.50 -30.76
N VAL A 794 23.63 8.98 -30.26
CA VAL A 794 22.84 10.08 -30.86
C VAL A 794 23.18 11.44 -30.23
N ASP A 795 23.42 12.47 -31.07
CA ASP A 795 23.72 13.84 -30.62
C ASP A 795 22.52 14.79 -30.65
N ILE A 796 21.69 14.68 -31.70
CA ILE A 796 20.57 15.60 -31.94
C ILE A 796 19.31 14.80 -32.25
N ILE A 797 18.21 15.12 -31.57
CA ILE A 797 16.88 14.60 -31.88
C ILE A 797 16.05 15.66 -32.59
N LEU A 798 15.50 15.32 -33.75
CA LEU A 798 14.57 16.15 -34.51
C LEU A 798 13.12 15.68 -34.26
N GLY A 799 12.42 16.40 -33.37
CA GLY A 799 11.04 16.12 -32.98
C GLY A 799 10.04 17.16 -33.48
N VAL A 800 8.79 16.76 -33.73
CA VAL A 800 7.74 17.65 -34.24
C VAL A 800 6.40 17.42 -33.56
N GLY A 801 5.84 18.50 -33.00
CA GLY A 801 4.55 18.55 -32.30
C GLY A 801 4.58 18.07 -30.83
N ASN A 802 3.41 18.11 -30.17
CA ASN A 802 3.17 17.68 -28.78
C ASN A 802 3.43 16.17 -28.51
N ASN A 803 4.10 15.47 -29.43
CA ASN A 803 4.28 14.02 -29.43
C ASN A 803 5.66 13.58 -28.93
N ILE A 804 6.36 14.40 -28.15
CA ILE A 804 7.40 13.90 -27.23
C ILE A 804 6.76 13.82 -25.85
N ASN A 805 5.99 12.75 -25.62
CA ASN A 805 5.29 12.51 -24.37
C ASN A 805 6.26 12.01 -23.29
N THR A 806 6.59 12.90 -22.36
CA THR A 806 7.46 12.71 -21.19
C THR A 806 6.80 11.93 -20.05
N ALA A 807 6.02 10.88 -20.35
CA ALA A 807 5.21 10.14 -19.38
C ALA A 807 5.87 8.90 -18.76
N ALA A 808 7.08 8.50 -19.19
CA ALA A 808 7.85 7.42 -18.58
C ALA A 808 8.81 7.96 -17.49
N GLN A 809 8.25 8.45 -16.39
CA GLN A 809 8.96 9.16 -15.30
C GLN A 809 9.47 8.23 -14.18
N SER A 810 10.38 7.32 -14.47
CA SER A 810 11.08 6.57 -13.40
C SER A 810 12.59 6.42 -13.56
N ALA A 811 13.17 6.76 -14.72
CA ALA A 811 14.62 6.63 -14.95
C ALA A 811 15.39 7.96 -15.15
N VAL A 812 14.74 9.12 -15.01
CA VAL A 812 15.40 10.42 -15.11
C VAL A 812 15.11 11.21 -13.82
N LYS A 813 16.08 11.29 -12.91
CA LYS A 813 15.95 12.11 -11.70
C LYS A 813 16.07 13.59 -12.08
N ASP A 814 14.97 14.29 -11.83
CA ASP A 814 14.72 15.74 -11.83
C ASP A 814 15.10 16.54 -13.09
N TYR A 815 14.09 16.94 -13.90
CA TYR A 815 13.94 18.30 -14.44
C TYR A 815 12.61 18.43 -15.23
N VAL A 816 11.50 18.76 -14.56
CA VAL A 816 10.32 19.37 -15.19
C VAL A 816 9.69 20.37 -14.22
N ILE A 817 9.90 21.68 -14.42
CA ILE A 817 8.94 22.67 -13.91
C ILE A 817 7.79 22.70 -14.89
N SER A 818 6.72 21.97 -14.55
CA SER A 818 5.46 22.06 -15.27
C SER A 818 4.84 23.45 -15.08
N LYS A 819 4.10 23.93 -16.09
CA LYS A 819 2.76 24.43 -15.79
C LYS A 819 1.80 24.37 -16.99
N ALA A 820 0.91 23.39 -16.87
CA ALA A 820 -0.45 23.32 -17.41
C ALA A 820 -0.63 23.30 -18.94
N GLU A 821 -0.85 22.09 -19.48
CA GLU A 821 -1.71 21.91 -20.65
C GLU A 821 -3.15 22.30 -20.32
N ILE A 822 -3.85 22.87 -21.31
CA ILE A 822 -5.21 22.43 -21.64
C ILE A 822 -5.34 22.40 -23.18
N ASN A 823 -6.29 21.63 -23.73
CA ASN A 823 -6.51 21.36 -25.16
C ASN A 823 -7.98 21.63 -25.57
N LEU A 824 -8.28 22.28 -26.72
CA LEU A 824 -9.57 22.20 -27.46
C LEU A 824 -9.43 22.62 -28.95
N ASN A 825 -9.84 21.74 -29.87
CA ASN A 825 -9.94 21.96 -31.32
C ASN A 825 -11.30 22.61 -31.72
N ASN A 826 -11.34 23.66 -32.57
CA ASN A 826 -11.84 23.60 -33.96
C ASN A 826 -11.87 24.97 -34.70
N THR A 827 -11.20 24.98 -35.86
CA THR A 827 -11.47 25.65 -37.16
C THR A 827 -12.14 27.04 -37.27
N SER A 828 -11.32 28.03 -37.70
CA SER A 828 -11.63 29.24 -38.50
C SER A 828 -11.63 30.61 -37.77
N ARG A 829 -10.61 31.43 -38.12
CA ARG A 829 -10.27 32.82 -37.73
C ARG A 829 -9.47 33.00 -36.44
N TYR A 830 -8.32 33.68 -36.59
CA TYR A 830 -7.43 34.08 -35.51
C TYR A 830 -8.01 35.33 -34.84
N TYR A 831 -8.25 35.28 -33.52
CA TYR A 831 -8.63 36.45 -32.72
C TYR A 831 -7.50 36.77 -31.75
N ALA A 832 -7.01 38.01 -31.76
CA ALA A 832 -6.12 38.49 -30.70
C ALA A 832 -6.94 38.87 -29.47
N THR A 833 -6.60 38.32 -28.29
CA THR A 833 -7.20 38.71 -27.00
C THR A 833 -6.21 39.53 -26.19
N LEU A 834 -6.63 40.71 -25.71
CA LEU A 834 -5.79 41.59 -24.89
C LEU A 834 -6.51 42.00 -23.59
N SER A 835 -5.83 41.84 -22.45
CA SER A 835 -6.35 42.15 -21.11
C SER A 835 -5.79 43.49 -20.62
N LEU A 836 -6.65 44.49 -20.45
CA LEU A 836 -6.22 45.88 -20.18
C LEU A 836 -6.35 46.32 -18.71
N GLY A 837 -6.83 45.45 -17.81
CA GLY A 837 -6.75 45.68 -16.36
C GLY A 837 -7.51 46.90 -15.79
N GLY A 838 -8.29 47.65 -16.60
CA GLY A 838 -9.27 48.62 -16.14
C GLY A 838 -8.74 49.94 -15.54
N ASN A 839 -7.48 50.33 -15.76
CA ASN A 839 -6.94 51.63 -15.32
C ASN A 839 -6.23 52.35 -16.48
N THR A 840 -6.38 53.67 -16.56
CA THR A 840 -5.75 54.60 -17.50
C THR A 840 -4.22 54.49 -17.59
N GLU A 841 -3.51 54.08 -16.53
CA GLU A 841 -2.04 53.83 -16.58
C GLU A 841 -1.63 52.68 -17.54
N ASN A 842 -2.51 51.71 -17.76
CA ASN A 842 -2.24 50.60 -18.70
C ASN A 842 -2.46 51.02 -20.17
N LEU A 843 -3.11 52.16 -20.43
CA LEU A 843 -3.29 52.69 -21.78
C LEU A 843 -1.96 53.20 -22.35
N GLU A 844 -1.13 53.86 -21.52
CA GLU A 844 0.22 54.29 -21.93
C GLU A 844 1.16 53.10 -22.17
N THR A 845 1.02 52.05 -21.36
CA THR A 845 1.78 50.79 -21.55
C THR A 845 1.32 50.04 -22.81
N PHE A 846 0.03 50.08 -23.14
CA PHE A 846 -0.52 49.55 -24.37
C PHE A 846 -0.07 50.34 -25.62
N VAL A 847 -0.04 51.68 -25.55
CA VAL A 847 0.53 52.54 -26.61
C VAL A 847 2.02 52.28 -26.80
N THR A 848 2.74 51.98 -25.71
CA THR A 848 4.16 51.59 -25.76
C THR A 848 4.34 50.20 -26.38
N PHE A 849 3.45 49.24 -26.09
CA PHE A 849 3.41 47.91 -26.71
C PHE A 849 3.14 47.97 -28.22
N LEU A 850 2.25 48.85 -28.69
CA LEU A 850 1.98 49.04 -30.12
C LEU A 850 3.24 49.48 -30.90
N GLY A 851 4.22 50.08 -30.24
CA GLY A 851 5.50 50.48 -30.84
C GLY A 851 6.56 49.38 -30.94
N THR A 852 6.29 48.12 -30.53
CA THR A 852 7.28 47.02 -30.57
C THR A 852 7.18 46.17 -31.85
N ASP A 853 8.26 45.46 -32.18
CA ASP A 853 8.31 44.55 -33.34
C ASP A 853 7.35 43.36 -33.20
N GLU A 854 7.00 42.97 -31.98
CA GLU A 854 5.97 41.97 -31.68
C GLU A 854 4.55 42.44 -32.03
N ALA A 855 4.21 43.71 -31.73
CA ALA A 855 2.91 44.28 -32.12
C ALA A 855 2.81 44.46 -33.64
N ASN A 856 3.91 44.85 -34.29
CA ASN A 856 4.02 44.94 -35.75
C ASN A 856 3.80 43.61 -36.46
N LYS A 857 4.10 42.46 -35.82
CA LYS A 857 3.81 41.12 -36.35
C LYS A 857 2.39 40.65 -36.04
N ALA A 858 1.88 40.93 -34.84
CA ALA A 858 0.55 40.50 -34.39
C ALA A 858 -0.61 41.28 -35.05
N LEU A 859 -0.36 42.53 -35.45
CA LEU A 859 -1.33 43.42 -36.10
C LEU A 859 -1.00 43.67 -37.58
N ASN A 860 -0.02 42.95 -38.17
CA ASN A 860 0.29 43.05 -39.59
C ASN A 860 -0.93 42.56 -40.41
N PRO A 861 -1.56 43.42 -41.23
CA PRO A 861 -2.70 43.03 -42.04
C PRO A 861 -2.22 42.28 -43.28
N ALA A 862 -1.61 41.11 -43.09
CA ALA A 862 -1.50 40.12 -44.15
C ALA A 862 -2.74 39.20 -44.19
N VAL A 863 -3.67 39.34 -43.23
CA VAL A 863 -4.93 38.57 -43.21
C VAL A 863 -6.09 39.34 -42.54
N SER A 864 -6.50 40.51 -43.04
CA SER A 864 -7.94 40.87 -42.98
C SER A 864 -8.29 42.00 -43.95
N THR A 865 -9.55 41.97 -44.34
CA THR A 865 -10.27 42.88 -45.23
C THR A 865 -10.13 44.35 -44.86
N ASP A 866 -10.49 45.26 -45.78
CA ASP A 866 -10.47 46.73 -45.61
C ASP A 866 -11.18 47.30 -44.35
N VAL A 867 -11.78 46.50 -43.46
CA VAL A 867 -12.49 46.90 -42.22
C VAL A 867 -11.92 46.14 -41.02
N LEU A 868 -11.53 46.87 -39.96
CA LEU A 868 -11.03 46.31 -38.70
C LEU A 868 -12.11 46.39 -37.60
N ARG A 869 -12.51 45.25 -37.04
CA ARG A 869 -13.54 45.15 -35.99
C ARG A 869 -12.99 44.65 -34.65
N ILE A 870 -13.30 45.37 -33.58
CA ILE A 870 -12.80 45.06 -32.22
C ILE A 870 -13.97 44.90 -31.26
N ALA A 871 -14.15 43.74 -30.65
CA ALA A 871 -15.15 43.53 -29.60
C ALA A 871 -14.61 43.95 -28.23
N VAL A 872 -15.41 44.64 -27.42
CA VAL A 872 -15.00 45.13 -26.10
C VAL A 872 -16.00 44.71 -25.04
N TYR A 873 -15.52 44.20 -23.90
CA TYR A 873 -16.39 43.79 -22.81
C TYR A 873 -16.89 44.99 -22.00
N GLY A 874 -18.16 45.35 -22.18
CA GLY A 874 -18.75 46.58 -21.64
C GLY A 874 -18.65 46.72 -20.13
N LYS A 875 -18.66 45.60 -19.39
CA LYS A 875 -18.55 45.58 -17.93
C LYS A 875 -17.25 46.17 -17.38
N TYR A 876 -16.14 46.04 -18.11
CA TYR A 876 -14.80 46.37 -17.59
C TYR A 876 -14.09 47.48 -18.38
N VAL A 877 -14.68 47.90 -19.50
CA VAL A 877 -14.14 48.98 -20.33
C VAL A 877 -15.23 50.03 -20.51
N PRO A 878 -15.25 51.08 -19.66
CA PRO A 878 -16.20 52.19 -19.77
C PRO A 878 -16.11 52.89 -21.13
N ALA A 879 -17.22 53.49 -21.59
CA ALA A 879 -17.31 54.16 -22.90
C ALA A 879 -16.24 55.26 -23.12
N GLU A 880 -15.79 55.91 -22.05
CA GLU A 880 -14.71 56.90 -22.10
C GLU A 880 -13.34 56.27 -22.46
N ILE A 881 -13.07 55.06 -21.96
CA ILE A 881 -11.86 54.30 -22.32
C ILE A 881 -11.95 53.80 -23.76
N VAL A 882 -13.13 53.36 -24.21
CA VAL A 882 -13.35 52.93 -25.60
C VAL A 882 -13.04 54.06 -26.59
N THR A 883 -13.46 55.28 -26.28
CA THR A 883 -13.22 56.46 -27.12
C THR A 883 -11.72 56.79 -27.24
N ASN A 884 -10.98 56.72 -26.13
CA ASN A 884 -9.53 56.93 -26.12
C ASN A 884 -8.77 55.81 -26.83
N LEU A 885 -9.26 54.57 -26.72
CA LEU A 885 -8.68 53.41 -27.39
C LEU A 885 -8.87 53.50 -28.91
N GLU A 886 -10.04 53.98 -29.37
CA GLU A 886 -10.29 54.25 -30.79
C GLU A 886 -9.33 55.30 -31.36
N ALA A 887 -9.13 56.40 -30.62
CA ALA A 887 -8.19 57.46 -31.00
C ALA A 887 -6.73 56.96 -31.05
N GLY A 888 -6.32 56.16 -30.05
CA GLY A 888 -4.99 55.56 -29.99
C GLY A 888 -4.71 54.57 -31.14
N PHE A 889 -5.69 53.72 -31.48
CA PHE A 889 -5.58 52.80 -32.62
C PHE A 889 -5.50 53.55 -33.95
N LYS A 890 -6.33 54.58 -34.15
CA LYS A 890 -6.25 55.41 -35.37
C LYS A 890 -4.89 56.09 -35.51
N ALA A 891 -4.38 56.68 -34.44
CA ALA A 891 -3.07 57.33 -34.44
C ALA A 891 -1.92 56.32 -34.70
N TYR A 892 -2.01 55.11 -34.15
CA TYR A 892 -1.05 54.04 -34.44
C TYR A 892 -1.08 53.63 -35.91
N LEU A 893 -2.26 53.34 -36.46
CA LEU A 893 -2.42 52.96 -37.87
C LEU A 893 -1.90 54.05 -38.82
N GLU A 894 -2.20 55.32 -38.52
CA GLU A 894 -1.66 56.47 -39.25
C GLU A 894 -0.13 56.56 -39.14
N SER A 895 0.45 56.30 -37.95
CA SER A 895 1.91 56.32 -37.73
C SER A 895 2.67 55.23 -38.50
N GLN A 896 2.02 54.09 -38.76
CA GLN A 896 2.59 52.96 -39.49
C GLN A 896 2.27 53.00 -41.00
N GLY A 897 1.59 54.05 -41.48
CA GLY A 897 1.19 54.18 -42.88
C GLY A 897 0.12 53.18 -43.33
N ILE A 898 -0.62 52.57 -42.39
CA ILE A 898 -1.65 51.56 -42.65
C ILE A 898 -2.99 52.27 -42.88
N THR A 899 -3.60 52.04 -44.04
CA THR A 899 -4.92 52.61 -44.39
C THR A 899 -5.99 51.54 -44.28
N ILE A 900 -7.00 51.75 -43.42
CA ILE A 900 -8.21 50.92 -43.33
C ILE A 900 -9.43 51.75 -43.78
N SER A 901 -10.40 51.11 -44.43
CA SER A 901 -11.65 51.78 -44.86
C SER A 901 -12.60 52.07 -43.69
N LYS A 902 -12.55 51.28 -42.61
CA LYS A 902 -13.36 51.47 -41.40
C LYS A 902 -12.74 50.78 -40.18
N LEU A 903 -12.69 51.48 -39.04
CA LEU A 903 -12.47 50.90 -37.70
C LEU A 903 -13.81 50.83 -36.96
N GLU A 904 -14.17 49.68 -36.43
CA GLU A 904 -15.45 49.46 -35.76
C GLU A 904 -15.24 48.76 -34.42
N ILE A 905 -15.37 49.52 -33.33
CA ILE A 905 -15.26 48.99 -31.97
C ILE A 905 -16.67 48.73 -31.43
N VAL A 906 -16.96 47.46 -31.10
CA VAL A 906 -18.28 46.99 -30.70
C VAL A 906 -18.25 46.56 -29.24
N THR A 907 -18.97 47.28 -28.39
CA THR A 907 -19.09 46.91 -26.98
C THR A 907 -20.17 45.85 -26.80
N LEU A 908 -19.80 44.69 -26.25
CA LEU A 908 -20.70 43.56 -25.99
C LEU A 908 -20.85 43.33 -24.49
N GLY A 909 -22.08 43.00 -24.09
CA GLY A 909 -22.45 42.79 -22.69
C GLY A 909 -22.61 44.09 -21.88
N ASP A 910 -23.44 44.02 -20.86
CA ASP A 910 -23.64 45.07 -19.85
C ASP A 910 -22.88 44.77 -18.54
N ASP A 911 -23.03 45.64 -17.54
CA ASP A 911 -22.39 45.50 -16.23
C ASP A 911 -22.73 44.17 -15.50
N SER A 912 -23.85 43.54 -15.86
CA SER A 912 -24.35 42.29 -15.26
C SER A 912 -23.87 41.03 -15.98
N THR A 913 -23.31 41.18 -17.18
CA THR A 913 -22.88 40.07 -18.02
C THR A 913 -21.76 39.27 -17.34
N LYS A 914 -21.77 37.94 -17.51
CA LYS A 914 -20.73 37.02 -17.03
C LYS A 914 -19.73 36.76 -18.15
N VAL A 915 -18.47 36.54 -17.79
CA VAL A 915 -17.35 36.31 -18.73
C VAL A 915 -17.65 35.21 -19.76
N ALA A 916 -18.20 34.07 -19.33
CA ALA A 916 -18.56 32.99 -20.24
C ALA A 916 -19.60 33.43 -21.29
N ALA A 917 -20.59 34.24 -20.88
CA ALA A 917 -21.60 34.77 -21.79
C ALA A 917 -21.05 35.83 -22.75
N PHE A 918 -19.98 36.54 -22.39
CA PHE A 918 -19.28 37.46 -23.31
C PHE A 918 -18.58 36.69 -24.44
N VAL A 919 -17.96 35.55 -24.13
CA VAL A 919 -17.36 34.67 -25.15
C VAL A 919 -18.45 34.14 -26.10
N ASP A 920 -19.59 33.72 -25.56
CA ASP A 920 -20.72 33.27 -26.38
C ASP A 920 -21.26 34.39 -27.29
N LEU A 921 -21.29 35.64 -26.83
CA LEU A 921 -21.72 36.80 -27.62
C LEU A 921 -20.77 37.12 -28.78
N VAL A 922 -19.45 36.96 -28.57
CA VAL A 922 -18.44 37.14 -29.62
C VAL A 922 -18.55 36.04 -30.68
N LEU A 923 -18.75 34.79 -30.24
CA LEU A 923 -18.86 33.63 -31.14
C LEU A 923 -20.19 33.58 -31.91
N ALA A 924 -21.24 34.23 -31.40
CA ALA A 924 -22.54 34.31 -32.06
C ALA A 924 -22.58 35.34 -33.21
N ASP A 925 -21.57 36.19 -33.36
CA ASP A 925 -21.51 37.18 -34.43
C ASP A 925 -20.99 36.55 -35.73
N GLU A 926 -21.89 36.32 -36.69
CA GLU A 926 -21.56 35.71 -37.98
C GLU A 926 -20.64 36.58 -38.85
N THR A 927 -20.57 37.90 -38.61
CA THR A 927 -19.63 38.77 -39.34
C THR A 927 -18.19 38.62 -38.84
N GLY A 928 -18.02 38.30 -37.56
CA GLY A 928 -16.72 38.07 -36.91
C GLY A 928 -16.01 39.37 -36.48
N TYR A 929 -15.07 39.20 -35.56
CA TYR A 929 -14.21 40.25 -35.00
C TYR A 929 -12.75 39.96 -35.34
N ASP A 930 -11.91 40.99 -35.44
CA ASP A 930 -10.47 40.82 -35.66
C ASP A 930 -9.71 40.84 -34.31
N CYS A 931 -10.28 41.48 -33.28
CA CYS A 931 -9.69 41.59 -31.95
C CYS A 931 -10.76 41.64 -30.85
N VAL A 932 -10.45 41.15 -29.64
CA VAL A 932 -11.37 41.15 -28.48
C VAL A 932 -10.67 41.67 -27.22
N LEU A 933 -11.29 42.62 -26.50
CA LEU A 933 -10.73 43.31 -25.33
C LEU A 933 -11.62 43.13 -24.08
N GLY A 934 -11.04 42.75 -22.94
CA GLY A 934 -11.77 42.59 -21.67
C GLY A 934 -10.88 42.74 -20.43
N GLY A 935 -11.46 43.13 -19.29
CA GLY A 935 -10.74 43.35 -18.03
C GLY A 935 -11.10 42.32 -16.95
N GLY A 936 -10.09 41.72 -16.30
CA GLY A 936 -10.30 40.84 -15.15
C GLY A 936 -9.22 39.76 -15.05
N LYS A 937 -8.84 39.42 -13.81
CA LYS A 937 -7.89 38.34 -13.51
C LYS A 937 -8.52 37.01 -13.96
N THR A 938 -8.09 36.56 -15.14
CA THR A 938 -8.39 35.26 -15.78
C THR A 938 -9.84 35.04 -16.24
N ILE A 939 -10.07 35.15 -17.56
CA ILE A 939 -11.19 34.47 -18.23
C ILE A 939 -10.93 32.96 -18.17
N GLY A 940 -11.90 32.19 -17.68
CA GLY A 940 -11.73 30.78 -17.28
C GLY A 940 -11.29 29.81 -18.39
N SER A 941 -10.49 28.84 -17.97
CA SER A 941 -9.88 27.68 -18.65
C SER A 941 -10.51 27.13 -19.94
N THR A 942 -9.72 27.11 -21.03
CA THR A 942 -9.13 25.91 -21.68
C THR A 942 -8.31 26.31 -22.92
N ALA A 943 -6.99 26.05 -22.90
CA ALA A 943 -6.11 25.74 -24.04
C ALA A 943 -5.65 26.82 -25.04
N GLY A 944 -4.32 26.96 -25.19
CA GLY A 944 -3.68 27.48 -26.41
C GLY A 944 -2.79 28.71 -26.23
N SER A 945 -1.65 28.56 -25.56
CA SER A 945 -0.50 29.44 -25.78
C SER A 945 0.30 28.93 -26.98
N ASN A 946 0.09 29.52 -28.16
CA ASN A 946 1.09 29.57 -29.22
C ASN A 946 1.35 31.04 -29.56
N GLY A 947 2.14 31.69 -28.70
CA GLY A 947 3.22 32.51 -29.23
C GLY A 947 4.32 31.55 -29.66
N THR A 948 4.88 31.73 -30.85
CA THR A 948 6.02 30.95 -31.31
C THR A 948 7.18 31.21 -30.35
N LYS A 949 7.44 30.25 -29.47
CA LYS A 949 8.59 30.24 -28.57
C LYS A 949 9.45 29.06 -28.99
N LEU A 950 10.65 29.36 -29.45
CA LEU A 950 11.67 28.37 -29.72
C LEU A 950 12.33 28.08 -28.37
N ASP A 951 11.98 26.95 -27.75
CA ASP A 951 12.55 26.54 -26.48
C ASP A 951 13.74 25.60 -26.76
N VAL A 952 14.95 26.14 -26.60
CA VAL A 952 16.19 25.36 -26.53
C VAL A 952 16.50 25.12 -25.06
N THR A 953 16.43 23.86 -24.62
CA THR A 953 16.84 23.46 -23.28
C THR A 953 18.10 22.59 -23.38
N ASN A 954 19.19 23.08 -22.79
CA ASN A 954 20.31 22.22 -22.42
C ASN A 954 20.02 21.62 -21.05
N THR A 955 20.14 20.31 -20.95
CA THR A 955 20.20 19.63 -19.67
C THR A 955 21.34 18.63 -19.75
N THR A 956 22.16 18.55 -18.71
CA THR A 956 23.16 17.49 -18.59
C THR A 956 22.41 16.17 -18.39
N LEU A 957 22.01 15.53 -19.49
CA LEU A 957 21.39 14.21 -19.47
C LEU A 957 22.50 13.19 -19.73
N ASN A 958 22.86 12.42 -18.71
CA ASN A 958 23.78 11.30 -18.87
C ASN A 958 23.00 10.12 -19.47
N ILE A 959 22.79 10.14 -20.80
CA ILE A 959 22.16 9.03 -21.51
C ILE A 959 23.22 7.95 -21.65
N ASN A 960 23.14 6.93 -20.79
CA ASN A 960 23.98 5.74 -20.81
C ASN A 960 25.49 6.02 -21.01
N ASN A 961 26.08 6.95 -20.26
CA ASN A 961 27.52 7.27 -20.30
C ASN A 961 28.09 7.63 -21.68
N SER A 962 27.29 8.13 -22.62
CA SER A 962 27.88 8.86 -23.74
C SER A 962 28.33 10.24 -23.23
N GLU A 963 29.60 10.61 -23.41
CA GLU A 963 30.10 11.98 -23.16
C GLU A 963 29.51 13.01 -24.16
N ARG A 964 28.43 12.67 -24.85
CA ARG A 964 27.81 13.47 -25.92
C ARG A 964 26.63 14.25 -25.34
N MET A 965 26.66 15.57 -25.49
CA MET A 965 25.56 16.43 -25.06
C MET A 965 24.35 16.23 -25.98
N LEU A 966 23.29 15.59 -25.48
CA LEU A 966 22.06 15.43 -26.25
C LEU A 966 21.29 16.75 -26.33
N SER A 967 20.99 17.18 -27.55
CA SER A 967 20.15 18.35 -27.77
C SER A 967 18.87 18.02 -28.52
N THR A 968 17.77 18.63 -28.06
CA THR A 968 16.46 18.44 -28.67
C THR A 968 16.00 19.74 -29.31
N ILE A 969 15.65 19.67 -30.60
CA ILE A 969 15.01 20.79 -31.30
C ILE A 969 13.53 20.47 -31.42
N ASN A 970 12.70 21.29 -30.79
CA ASN A 970 11.24 21.15 -30.80
C ASN A 970 10.58 22.40 -31.39
N SER A 971 9.54 22.18 -32.19
CA SER A 971 8.68 23.24 -32.71
C SER A 971 7.22 22.97 -32.31
N SER A 972 6.49 24.04 -31.96
CA SER A 972 5.04 23.97 -31.71
C SER A 972 4.20 23.90 -33.00
N GLU A 973 4.84 24.01 -34.16
CA GLU A 973 4.23 23.72 -35.46
C GLU A 973 4.54 22.27 -35.91
N ASN A 974 3.60 21.65 -36.63
CA ASN A 974 3.69 20.25 -37.11
C ASN A 974 4.89 19.94 -38.05
N LYS A 975 5.83 20.89 -38.28
CA LYS A 975 7.05 20.73 -39.10
C LYS A 975 8.19 21.62 -38.57
N ILE A 976 9.40 21.06 -38.40
CA ILE A 976 10.65 21.83 -38.34
C ILE A 976 11.05 22.15 -39.78
N ASN A 977 11.27 23.43 -40.10
CA ASN A 977 11.75 23.84 -41.42
C ASN A 977 13.27 24.07 -41.42
N VAL A 978 13.86 24.16 -42.61
CA VAL A 978 15.31 24.32 -42.81
C VAL A 978 15.84 25.58 -42.12
N ASN A 979 15.06 26.66 -42.09
CA ASN A 979 15.49 27.92 -41.45
C ASN A 979 15.52 27.80 -39.92
N THR A 980 14.57 27.09 -39.32
CA THR A 980 14.53 26.81 -37.86
C THR A 980 15.73 25.97 -37.42
N PHE A 981 16.12 24.97 -38.21
CA PHE A 981 17.32 24.18 -37.95
C PHE A 981 18.62 25.02 -38.07
N ILE A 982 18.68 25.91 -39.06
CA ILE A 982 19.80 26.85 -39.25
C ILE A 982 19.91 27.84 -38.08
N GLU A 983 18.80 28.42 -37.63
CA GLU A 983 18.76 29.35 -36.48
C GLU A 983 19.29 28.70 -35.20
N TYR A 984 18.97 27.42 -34.97
CA TYR A 984 19.53 26.64 -33.85
C TYR A 984 21.05 26.48 -33.96
N CYS A 985 21.57 26.06 -35.11
CA CYS A 985 23.02 25.93 -35.32
C CYS A 985 23.78 27.26 -35.17
N LEU A 986 23.10 28.39 -35.38
CA LEU A 986 23.64 29.75 -35.21
C LEU A 986 23.54 30.29 -33.78
N SER A 987 22.78 29.64 -32.90
CA SER A 987 22.67 30.04 -31.50
C SER A 987 23.94 29.71 -30.70
N ASP A 988 24.17 30.41 -29.59
CA ASP A 988 25.29 30.14 -28.67
C ASP A 988 25.32 28.66 -28.22
N VAL A 989 24.14 28.05 -28.08
CA VAL A 989 23.96 26.63 -27.73
C VAL A 989 24.40 25.72 -28.88
N GLY A 990 23.97 26.01 -30.11
CA GLY A 990 24.38 25.26 -31.30
C GLY A 990 25.88 25.32 -31.51
N GLN A 991 26.51 26.48 -31.30
CA GLN A 991 27.96 26.65 -31.41
C GLN A 991 28.74 25.83 -30.37
N ALA A 992 28.24 25.71 -29.14
CA ALA A 992 28.89 24.94 -28.06
C ALA A 992 28.95 23.42 -28.34
N ILE A 993 27.90 22.86 -28.95
CA ILE A 993 27.83 21.43 -29.32
C ILE A 993 28.72 21.13 -30.53
N LEU A 994 28.80 22.08 -31.46
CA LEU A 994 29.54 21.92 -32.72
C LEU A 994 31.05 22.15 -32.56
N ASN A 995 31.50 22.71 -31.44
CA ASN A 995 32.92 22.94 -31.19
C ASN A 995 33.26 22.87 -29.68
N PRO A 996 33.34 21.64 -29.11
CA PRO A 996 33.46 21.44 -27.66
C PRO A 996 34.78 21.94 -27.04
N THR A 997 35.73 22.42 -27.85
CA THR A 997 37.03 22.94 -27.38
C THR A 997 37.00 24.37 -26.81
N THR A 998 35.84 25.05 -26.82
CA THR A 998 35.75 26.47 -26.39
C THR A 998 34.81 26.76 -25.22
N ALA A 999 34.18 25.74 -24.63
CA ALA A 999 33.35 25.90 -23.43
C ALA A 999 34.11 25.37 -22.19
N GLU A 1000 34.54 26.27 -21.30
CA GLU A 1000 34.89 25.93 -19.91
C GLU A 1000 33.63 25.65 -19.08
#